data_AF-A0A8C5HFC5-F1
#
_entry.id   AF-A0A8C5HFC5-F1
#
_cell.length_a   1.000
_cell.length_b   1.000
_cell.length_c   1.000
_cell.angle_alpha   90.00
_cell.angle_beta   90.00
_cell.angle_gamma   90.00
#
_symmetry.space_group_name_H-M   'P 1'
#
loop_
_entity.id
_entity.type
_entity.pdbx_description
1 polymer ?
#
loop_
_entity_poly.entity_id
_entity_poly.type
_entity_poly.pdbx_seq_one_letter_code
_entity_poly.pdbx_strand_id
1 'polypeptide(L)'
;MAAKVAKQSRSAGVPGRKGAPEQEGEELPLQAVLVADSFNRRFFPVTKDQPRALLPLGNVAMIDYTLEFLTSTGVQETFVFCCWMASKIKDHLLKSKWCRPTSPNTVHIITSDLYRSLGDVLRDVDAKSLLRSDFVLVYGDVVSNIDVSQALQEHRHRRKMEKNISVMTMIFKESSPGHRSRCEEDDIIVATDSRSQQILHYQKTQGLKKLQFPMNIFHSGSNEFEIRHDLLDCHISICSPQVAELFTDNFDYQTRNDFVRGILVNEEILGNQIHMHVTKDGYGARVSNLLMYDAVSSDLVRRWVYPLTPEANFTDQEGRGCTYSRHNVYRGPGVTLGHGSQMEENVLIGSGTSIGANCCISNSVIGNNCTIGDKVILDHAYIWNDVHISSNVTISQTVVCDRAEVKEGVTLNKQCVLAFNVVIGPNVSLPGGTVISMHHPEEEEEDDDEFLSDDAEVGQTKDKKGKQKMFNPAEVGAEGKGYVWKASSLDDTEDEELTQCLWGLVLNPDPESDSEDSEPEGPDDPVIPSPEMDDVKVVQMEVLGTLQRGLEENISCDNLVLEINSLKYAYNVTLKEVMQILTRVVLEYPFQQQGSLITASQYVALLVPLLKIWSPVFKNYVKRAQDQLDCLSAFEEHFLEQENHWAAMVKVKALTMVFFFLLHQVLKEMYDLEILEEEMILRWFSLEPSTNQSRKLRKNQGLQKLIQWFEEAEESSEEDEE
;
A
#
# COMPACT_ATOMS: atom_id res chain seq x y z
N MET A 1 -43.98 43.20 37.53
CA MET A 1 -45.45 43.33 37.42
C MET A 1 -45.81 42.82 36.02
N ALA A 2 -46.43 41.65 35.86
CA ALA A 2 -47.89 41.42 35.80
C ALA A 2 -48.53 41.82 34.44
N ALA A 3 -49.46 41.08 33.82
CA ALA A 3 -49.89 39.68 33.97
C ALA A 3 -50.78 39.22 32.76
N LYS A 4 -50.77 37.91 32.47
CA LYS A 4 -51.85 37.04 31.90
C LYS A 4 -53.01 37.65 31.07
N VAL A 5 -53.33 36.98 29.94
CA VAL A 5 -54.63 36.29 29.74
C VAL A 5 -54.40 34.95 29.00
N ALA A 6 -55.04 33.87 29.45
CA ALA A 6 -55.08 32.56 28.78
C ALA A 6 -56.31 31.75 29.21
N LYS A 7 -56.90 30.96 28.28
CA LYS A 7 -57.73 29.73 28.39
C LYS A 7 -58.51 29.55 27.07
N GLN A 8 -58.48 28.45 26.31
CA GLN A 8 -58.69 27.01 26.58
C GLN A 8 -60.11 26.60 27.02
N SER A 9 -60.81 25.88 26.12
CA SER A 9 -61.53 24.64 26.43
C SER A 9 -61.81 23.78 25.16
N ARG A 10 -61.66 22.45 25.28
CA ARG A 10 -62.13 21.41 24.32
C ARG A 10 -63.66 21.23 24.50
N SER A 11 -64.48 20.48 23.74
CA SER A 11 -64.36 19.40 22.73
C SER A 11 -65.72 19.32 21.96
N ALA A 12 -66.11 18.37 21.07
CA ALA A 12 -65.57 17.10 20.56
C ALA A 12 -66.23 16.70 19.21
N GLY A 13 -65.61 15.77 18.46
CA GLY A 13 -66.29 14.70 17.70
C GLY A 13 -66.90 14.99 16.30
N VAL A 14 -66.38 14.30 15.27
CA VAL A 14 -67.06 13.32 14.37
C VAL A 14 -66.16 13.07 13.12
N PRO A 15 -66.01 11.82 12.59
CA PRO A 15 -64.98 11.48 11.60
C PRO A 15 -65.49 11.23 10.17
N GLY A 16 -64.54 11.17 9.22
CA GLY A 16 -64.60 10.18 8.13
C GLY A 16 -64.75 10.69 6.68
N ARG A 17 -63.64 10.81 5.96
CA ARG A 17 -63.59 10.62 4.50
C ARG A 17 -62.30 9.90 4.11
N LYS A 18 -62.43 8.85 3.28
CA LYS A 18 -61.30 7.99 2.84
C LYS A 18 -60.37 8.79 1.93
N GLY A 19 -59.06 8.73 2.21
CA GLY A 19 -58.02 9.17 1.28
C GLY A 19 -57.79 8.14 0.16
N ALA A 20 -57.30 8.63 -0.99
CA ALA A 20 -56.72 7.78 -2.02
C ALA A 20 -55.32 7.28 -1.57
N PRO A 21 -54.81 6.17 -2.12
CA PRO A 21 -53.42 5.78 -1.89
C PRO A 21 -52.46 6.84 -2.46
N GLU A 22 -51.35 7.01 -1.77
CA GLU A 22 -50.29 7.96 -2.11
C GLU A 22 -49.58 7.53 -3.42
N GLN A 23 -49.05 8.51 -4.15
CA GLN A 23 -48.31 8.24 -5.38
C GLN A 23 -47.00 7.54 -5.03
N GLU A 24 -46.79 6.34 -5.58
CA GLU A 24 -45.49 5.68 -5.59
C GLU A 24 -44.49 6.60 -6.31
N GLY A 25 -43.39 6.93 -5.64
CA GLY A 25 -42.35 7.78 -6.20
C GLY A 25 -41.65 7.08 -7.36
N GLU A 26 -41.26 7.84 -8.38
CA GLU A 26 -40.49 7.34 -9.53
C GLU A 26 -39.22 6.63 -9.01
N GLU A 27 -39.08 5.33 -9.31
CA GLU A 27 -37.89 4.58 -8.91
C GLU A 27 -36.67 5.11 -9.66
N LEU A 28 -35.75 5.73 -8.91
CA LEU A 28 -34.49 6.21 -9.46
C LEU A 28 -33.70 5.04 -10.08
N PRO A 29 -33.10 5.24 -11.27
CA PRO A 29 -32.41 4.18 -11.99
C PRO A 29 -31.24 3.64 -11.15
N LEU A 30 -31.08 2.32 -11.12
CA LEU A 30 -29.91 1.72 -10.47
C LEU A 30 -28.68 1.98 -11.34
N GLN A 31 -27.72 2.72 -10.78
CA GLN A 31 -26.45 3.06 -11.42
C GLN A 31 -25.32 2.15 -10.90
N ALA A 32 -24.27 1.97 -11.70
CA ALA A 32 -23.05 1.30 -11.26
C ALA A 32 -21.79 2.06 -11.69
N VAL A 33 -20.75 1.98 -10.87
CA VAL A 33 -19.39 2.44 -11.17
C VAL A 33 -18.52 1.20 -11.33
N LEU A 34 -18.06 0.97 -12.57
CA LEU A 34 -17.18 -0.13 -12.94
C LEU A 34 -15.77 0.42 -13.16
N VAL A 35 -14.86 0.01 -12.29
CA VAL A 35 -13.45 0.41 -12.35
C VAL A 35 -12.71 -0.65 -13.15
N ALA A 36 -12.50 -0.40 -14.46
CA ALA A 36 -11.97 -1.39 -15.40
C ALA A 36 -10.44 -1.50 -15.33
N ASP A 37 -9.79 -0.55 -14.68
CA ASP A 37 -8.36 -0.59 -14.39
C ASP A 37 -8.12 -1.03 -12.94
N SER A 38 -7.03 -1.73 -12.70
CA SER A 38 -6.59 -2.06 -11.33
C SER A 38 -5.14 -1.69 -11.20
N PHE A 39 -4.90 -0.64 -10.42
CA PHE A 39 -3.61 0.02 -10.22
C PHE A 39 -2.54 -0.84 -9.50
N ASN A 40 -2.75 -2.16 -9.40
CA ASN A 40 -1.83 -3.09 -8.74
C ASN A 40 -0.93 -3.74 -9.79
N ARG A 41 0.40 -3.63 -9.63
CA ARG A 41 1.40 -4.22 -10.55
C ARG A 41 1.49 -5.77 -10.53
N ARG A 42 0.47 -6.49 -10.01
CA ARG A 42 0.49 -7.96 -9.79
C ARG A 42 0.54 -8.83 -11.05
N PHE A 43 0.03 -8.35 -12.18
CA PHE A 43 -0.01 -9.10 -13.45
C PHE A 43 1.14 -8.75 -14.41
N PHE A 44 2.15 -7.99 -13.96
CA PHE A 44 3.33 -7.74 -14.78
C PHE A 44 4.13 -9.04 -15.01
N PRO A 45 4.68 -9.29 -16.21
CA PRO A 45 4.71 -8.39 -17.37
C PRO A 45 3.51 -8.53 -18.33
N VAL A 46 2.54 -9.42 -18.06
CA VAL A 46 1.39 -9.69 -18.94
C VAL A 46 0.55 -8.42 -19.18
N THR A 47 0.37 -7.59 -18.15
CA THR A 47 -0.37 -6.31 -18.25
C THR A 47 0.31 -5.21 -19.06
N LYS A 48 1.60 -5.34 -19.43
CA LYS A 48 2.26 -4.40 -20.36
C LYS A 48 1.67 -4.49 -21.77
N ASP A 49 1.10 -5.62 -22.19
CA ASP A 49 0.57 -5.82 -23.54
C ASP A 49 -0.96 -5.69 -23.64
N GLN A 50 -1.70 -6.13 -22.61
CA GLN A 50 -3.16 -5.98 -22.52
C GLN A 50 -3.61 -5.71 -21.07
N PRO A 51 -4.55 -4.77 -20.84
CA PRO A 51 -5.02 -4.45 -19.49
C PRO A 51 -5.78 -5.63 -18.85
N ARG A 52 -5.73 -5.74 -17.52
CA ARG A 52 -6.25 -6.91 -16.77
C ARG A 52 -7.69 -7.26 -17.12
N ALA A 53 -8.58 -6.28 -17.24
CA ALA A 53 -9.99 -6.51 -17.52
C ALA A 53 -10.29 -7.10 -18.92
N LEU A 54 -9.32 -7.10 -19.85
CA LEU A 54 -9.44 -7.73 -21.17
C LEU A 54 -8.88 -9.17 -21.22
N LEU A 55 -8.20 -9.65 -20.18
CA LEU A 55 -7.63 -11.00 -20.19
C LEU A 55 -8.76 -12.06 -20.29
N PRO A 56 -8.57 -13.15 -21.07
CA PRO A 56 -9.66 -14.06 -21.41
C PRO A 56 -9.88 -15.19 -20.40
N LEU A 57 -10.94 -15.10 -19.59
CA LEU A 57 -11.48 -16.25 -18.84
C LEU A 57 -12.41 -17.06 -19.76
N GLY A 58 -12.13 -18.35 -19.97
CA GLY A 58 -13.00 -19.20 -20.80
C GLY A 58 -13.23 -18.67 -22.23
N ASN A 59 -12.22 -18.00 -22.80
CA ASN A 59 -12.22 -17.32 -24.11
C ASN A 59 -13.08 -16.04 -24.19
N VAL A 60 -13.54 -15.50 -23.06
CA VAL A 60 -14.32 -14.24 -22.94
C VAL A 60 -13.56 -13.28 -22.01
N ALA A 61 -13.58 -11.96 -22.29
CA ALA A 61 -12.83 -11.00 -21.47
C ALA A 61 -13.44 -10.87 -20.05
N MET A 62 -12.64 -10.57 -19.02
CA MET A 62 -13.17 -10.44 -17.65
C MET A 62 -14.25 -9.35 -17.52
N ILE A 63 -14.08 -8.21 -18.20
CA ILE A 63 -15.06 -7.11 -18.20
C ILE A 63 -16.43 -7.53 -18.74
N ASP A 64 -16.46 -8.50 -19.66
CA ASP A 64 -17.70 -9.03 -20.25
C ASP A 64 -18.52 -9.80 -19.19
N TYR A 65 -17.86 -10.52 -18.28
CA TYR A 65 -18.52 -11.19 -17.14
C TYR A 65 -19.07 -10.18 -16.14
N THR A 66 -18.30 -9.13 -15.81
CA THR A 66 -18.75 -8.08 -14.88
C THR A 66 -19.94 -7.31 -15.46
N LEU A 67 -19.94 -6.98 -16.76
CA LEU A 67 -21.06 -6.29 -17.41
C LEU A 67 -22.31 -7.17 -17.54
N GLU A 68 -22.15 -8.47 -17.80
CA GLU A 68 -23.28 -9.41 -17.77
C GLU A 68 -23.87 -9.52 -16.35
N PHE A 69 -23.02 -9.61 -15.32
CA PHE A 69 -23.43 -9.60 -13.90
C PHE A 69 -24.23 -8.34 -13.51
N LEU A 70 -23.74 -7.15 -13.87
CA LEU A 70 -24.46 -5.89 -13.63
C LEU A 70 -25.79 -5.86 -14.38
N THR A 71 -25.82 -6.38 -15.61
CA THR A 71 -27.03 -6.47 -16.43
C THR A 71 -28.04 -7.45 -15.82
N SER A 72 -27.62 -8.61 -15.32
CA SER A 72 -28.50 -9.57 -14.64
C SER A 72 -29.02 -9.04 -13.30
N THR A 73 -28.25 -8.16 -12.65
CA THR A 73 -28.65 -7.43 -11.43
C THR A 73 -29.71 -6.35 -11.71
N GLY A 74 -29.94 -5.97 -12.98
CA GLY A 74 -30.91 -4.93 -13.35
C GLY A 74 -30.37 -3.49 -13.30
N VAL A 75 -29.05 -3.31 -13.38
CA VAL A 75 -28.42 -1.99 -13.52
C VAL A 75 -28.79 -1.37 -14.88
N GLN A 76 -29.16 -0.09 -14.87
CA GLN A 76 -29.61 0.64 -16.06
C GLN A 76 -28.52 1.53 -16.67
N GLU A 77 -27.68 2.16 -15.83
CA GLU A 77 -26.56 3.01 -16.26
C GLU A 77 -25.26 2.49 -15.62
N THR A 78 -24.24 2.17 -16.41
CA THR A 78 -22.91 1.77 -15.91
C THR A 78 -21.84 2.76 -16.38
N PHE A 79 -21.11 3.36 -15.45
CA PHE A 79 -19.95 4.22 -15.73
C PHE A 79 -18.67 3.40 -15.68
N VAL A 80 -18.00 3.24 -16.82
CA VAL A 80 -16.76 2.46 -16.96
C VAL A 80 -15.57 3.42 -16.98
N PHE A 81 -14.68 3.28 -15.99
CA PHE A 81 -13.44 4.06 -15.89
C PHE A 81 -12.24 3.23 -16.36
N CYS A 82 -11.52 3.71 -17.37
CA CYS A 82 -10.29 3.10 -17.90
C CYS A 82 -9.18 4.14 -18.19
N CYS A 83 -8.02 3.99 -17.55
CA CYS A 83 -6.82 4.83 -17.74
C CYS A 83 -5.80 4.06 -18.59
N TRP A 84 -5.18 3.01 -18.03
CA TRP A 84 -4.18 2.23 -18.72
C TRP A 84 -4.75 1.56 -19.97
N MET A 85 -4.16 1.91 -21.13
CA MET A 85 -4.58 1.43 -22.44
C MET A 85 -6.08 1.59 -22.73
N ALA A 86 -6.68 2.70 -22.28
CA ALA A 86 -8.11 2.97 -22.39
C ALA A 86 -8.68 2.78 -23.81
N SER A 87 -7.87 3.05 -24.84
CA SER A 87 -8.21 2.83 -26.26
C SER A 87 -8.57 1.36 -26.57
N LYS A 88 -7.81 0.39 -26.06
CA LYS A 88 -8.07 -1.06 -26.25
C LYS A 88 -9.38 -1.48 -25.59
N ILE A 89 -9.62 -1.00 -24.36
CA ILE A 89 -10.85 -1.29 -23.60
C ILE A 89 -12.06 -0.71 -24.33
N LYS A 90 -11.96 0.55 -24.79
CA LYS A 90 -12.99 1.24 -25.56
C LYS A 90 -13.30 0.52 -26.88
N ASP A 91 -12.28 0.12 -27.63
CA ASP A 91 -12.44 -0.60 -28.90
C ASP A 91 -13.04 -2.01 -28.74
N HIS A 92 -12.83 -2.67 -27.61
CA HIS A 92 -13.50 -3.93 -27.27
C HIS A 92 -14.97 -3.69 -26.91
N LEU A 93 -15.23 -2.76 -25.98
CA LEU A 93 -16.57 -2.42 -25.52
C LEU A 93 -17.48 -1.90 -26.63
N LEU A 94 -16.98 -1.07 -27.56
CA LEU A 94 -17.76 -0.57 -28.70
C LEU A 94 -18.21 -1.67 -29.68
N LYS A 95 -17.49 -2.80 -29.76
CA LYS A 95 -17.85 -3.97 -30.57
C LYS A 95 -18.80 -4.93 -29.84
N SER A 96 -18.93 -4.76 -28.52
CA SER A 96 -19.67 -5.66 -27.64
C SER A 96 -21.19 -5.55 -27.76
N LYS A 97 -21.89 -6.35 -26.95
CA LYS A 97 -23.34 -6.30 -26.77
C LYS A 97 -23.81 -5.05 -26.02
N TRP A 98 -23.10 -4.60 -24.99
CA TRP A 98 -23.57 -3.56 -24.05
C TRP A 98 -23.60 -2.15 -24.65
N CYS A 99 -22.84 -1.89 -25.72
CA CYS A 99 -22.91 -0.64 -26.48
C CYS A 99 -24.02 -0.62 -27.57
N ARG A 100 -24.80 -1.71 -27.72
CA ARG A 100 -25.93 -1.75 -28.67
C ARG A 100 -27.14 -1.00 -28.09
N PRO A 101 -27.94 -0.26 -28.90
CA PRO A 101 -29.12 0.47 -28.42
C PRO A 101 -30.27 -0.43 -27.94
N THR A 102 -30.13 -1.75 -28.07
CA THR A 102 -31.05 -2.77 -27.56
C THR A 102 -30.66 -3.30 -26.17
N SER A 103 -29.51 -2.88 -25.63
CA SER A 103 -29.07 -3.27 -24.29
C SER A 103 -29.95 -2.62 -23.21
N PRO A 104 -30.37 -3.35 -22.16
CA PRO A 104 -31.09 -2.75 -21.03
C PRO A 104 -30.16 -1.94 -20.10
N ASN A 105 -28.86 -2.20 -20.15
CA ASN A 105 -27.82 -1.47 -19.42
C ASN A 105 -27.04 -0.58 -20.40
N THR A 106 -27.05 0.74 -20.19
CA THR A 106 -26.33 1.71 -21.01
C THR A 106 -24.95 1.99 -20.41
N VAL A 107 -23.90 1.78 -21.20
CA VAL A 107 -22.51 1.92 -20.76
C VAL A 107 -21.93 3.27 -21.16
N HIS A 108 -21.45 4.03 -20.18
CA HIS A 108 -20.74 5.29 -20.36
C HIS A 108 -19.24 5.08 -20.12
N ILE A 109 -18.43 5.19 -21.18
CA ILE A 109 -16.98 5.01 -21.10
C ILE A 109 -16.32 6.35 -20.79
N ILE A 110 -15.65 6.45 -19.64
CA ILE A 110 -14.91 7.61 -19.16
C ILE A 110 -13.42 7.28 -19.21
N THR A 111 -12.68 8.08 -19.96
CA THR A 111 -11.23 7.97 -20.14
C THR A 111 -10.57 9.22 -19.57
N SER A 112 -9.63 9.05 -18.65
CA SER A 112 -8.71 10.10 -18.18
C SER A 112 -7.42 9.43 -17.74
N ASP A 113 -6.30 10.07 -18.03
CA ASP A 113 -4.96 9.54 -17.75
C ASP A 113 -4.46 9.99 -16.35
N LEU A 114 -5.26 10.82 -15.65
CA LEU A 114 -4.89 11.46 -14.38
C LEU A 114 -5.12 10.58 -13.14
N TYR A 115 -6.07 9.64 -13.17
CA TYR A 115 -6.37 8.83 -11.97
C TYR A 115 -5.40 7.64 -11.82
N ARG A 116 -4.88 7.49 -10.60
CA ARG A 116 -3.92 6.44 -10.24
C ARG A 116 -4.43 5.55 -9.08
N SER A 117 -5.57 5.89 -8.48
CA SER A 117 -6.19 5.10 -7.42
C SER A 117 -7.72 4.98 -7.57
N LEU A 118 -8.35 4.13 -6.75
CA LEU A 118 -9.81 4.02 -6.66
C LEU A 118 -10.43 5.32 -6.13
N GLY A 119 -9.76 5.94 -5.14
CA GLY A 119 -10.22 7.20 -4.54
C GLY A 119 -10.31 8.31 -5.57
N ASP A 120 -9.32 8.41 -6.48
CA ASP A 120 -9.33 9.41 -7.55
C ASP A 120 -10.54 9.22 -8.48
N VAL A 121 -10.85 7.98 -8.86
CA VAL A 121 -12.04 7.68 -9.67
C VAL A 121 -13.33 8.13 -8.96
N LEU A 122 -13.45 7.91 -7.64
CA LEU A 122 -14.63 8.31 -6.88
C LEU A 122 -14.73 9.83 -6.67
N ARG A 123 -13.61 10.54 -6.48
CA ARG A 123 -13.56 12.02 -6.48
C ARG A 123 -14.00 12.58 -7.83
N ASP A 124 -13.58 11.95 -8.92
CA ASP A 124 -13.89 12.37 -10.28
C ASP A 124 -15.38 12.10 -10.62
N VAL A 125 -15.97 11.05 -10.03
CA VAL A 125 -17.42 10.77 -10.07
C VAL A 125 -18.24 11.84 -9.33
N ASP A 126 -17.77 12.29 -8.17
CA ASP A 126 -18.38 13.35 -7.34
C ASP A 126 -18.29 14.73 -8.05
N ALA A 127 -17.09 15.10 -8.49
CA ALA A 127 -16.82 16.34 -9.22
C ALA A 127 -17.62 16.47 -10.53
N LYS A 128 -17.95 15.35 -11.18
CA LYS A 128 -18.82 15.29 -12.37
C LYS A 128 -20.31 15.08 -12.01
N SER A 129 -20.63 14.88 -10.74
CA SER A 129 -21.97 14.64 -10.17
C SER A 129 -22.77 13.60 -10.96
N LEU A 130 -22.13 12.48 -11.30
CA LEU A 130 -22.72 11.44 -12.16
C LEU A 130 -23.78 10.60 -11.41
N LEU A 131 -23.65 10.51 -10.09
CA LEU A 131 -24.49 9.69 -9.22
C LEU A 131 -25.74 10.44 -8.77
N ARG A 132 -26.90 9.79 -8.89
CA ARG A 132 -28.22 10.31 -8.49
C ARG A 132 -28.82 9.59 -7.28
N SER A 133 -28.40 8.35 -7.03
CA SER A 133 -28.93 7.47 -5.98
C SER A 133 -27.89 6.47 -5.51
N ASP A 134 -28.29 5.51 -4.67
CA ASP A 134 -27.47 4.33 -4.35
C ASP A 134 -26.94 3.68 -5.64
N PHE A 135 -25.68 3.28 -5.63
CA PHE A 135 -24.98 2.70 -6.79
C PHE A 135 -24.20 1.46 -6.39
N VAL A 136 -23.91 0.59 -7.37
CA VAL A 136 -23.03 -0.56 -7.18
C VAL A 136 -21.60 -0.17 -7.58
N LEU A 137 -20.65 -0.28 -6.66
CA LEU A 137 -19.22 -0.17 -6.93
C LEU A 137 -18.64 -1.56 -7.17
N VAL A 138 -17.98 -1.75 -8.32
CA VAL A 138 -17.39 -3.03 -8.74
C VAL A 138 -16.12 -2.82 -9.57
N TYR A 139 -15.23 -3.80 -9.57
CA TYR A 139 -14.04 -3.82 -10.46
C TYR A 139 -14.31 -4.64 -11.73
N GLY A 140 -13.64 -4.32 -12.83
CA GLY A 140 -13.77 -4.98 -14.14
C GLY A 140 -13.20 -6.40 -14.25
N ASP A 141 -12.73 -6.97 -13.14
CA ASP A 141 -12.24 -8.35 -13.01
C ASP A 141 -13.05 -9.20 -12.02
N VAL A 142 -14.28 -8.78 -11.70
CA VAL A 142 -15.21 -9.52 -10.83
C VAL A 142 -16.06 -10.47 -11.66
N VAL A 143 -16.08 -11.75 -11.26
CA VAL A 143 -16.93 -12.80 -11.82
C VAL A 143 -17.96 -13.21 -10.75
N SER A 144 -19.24 -12.95 -11.01
CA SER A 144 -20.32 -13.17 -10.05
C SER A 144 -21.65 -13.53 -10.72
N ASN A 145 -22.48 -14.27 -10.00
CA ASN A 145 -23.90 -14.54 -10.32
C ASN A 145 -24.84 -14.25 -9.13
N ILE A 146 -24.36 -13.52 -8.11
CA ILE A 146 -25.12 -13.20 -6.88
C ILE A 146 -26.28 -12.25 -7.20
N ASP A 147 -27.49 -12.54 -6.72
CA ASP A 147 -28.60 -11.58 -6.81
C ASP A 147 -28.46 -10.50 -5.72
N VAL A 148 -28.06 -9.29 -6.14
CA VAL A 148 -27.85 -8.14 -5.26
C VAL A 148 -29.17 -7.46 -4.87
N SER A 149 -30.32 -7.86 -5.45
CA SER A 149 -31.62 -7.21 -5.22
C SER A 149 -32.04 -7.19 -3.76
N GLN A 150 -31.80 -8.28 -3.01
CA GLN A 150 -32.09 -8.34 -1.58
C GLN A 150 -31.20 -7.37 -0.79
N ALA A 151 -29.88 -7.41 -1.01
CA ALA A 151 -28.92 -6.52 -0.35
C ALA A 151 -29.22 -5.03 -0.61
N LEU A 152 -29.68 -4.69 -1.83
CA LEU A 152 -30.09 -3.34 -2.20
C LEU A 152 -31.37 -2.89 -1.47
N GLN A 153 -32.36 -3.78 -1.33
CA GLN A 153 -33.58 -3.50 -0.56
C GLN A 153 -33.27 -3.30 0.93
N GLU A 154 -32.41 -4.14 1.51
CA GLU A 154 -31.93 -4.01 2.89
C GLU A 154 -31.18 -2.70 3.10
N HIS A 155 -30.25 -2.34 2.21
CA HIS A 155 -29.51 -1.08 2.24
C HIS A 155 -30.47 0.14 2.18
N ARG A 156 -31.40 0.15 1.21
CA ARG A 156 -32.43 1.20 1.08
C ARG A 156 -33.35 1.28 2.30
N HIS A 157 -33.62 0.16 2.97
CA HIS A 157 -34.42 0.13 4.19
C HIS A 157 -33.67 0.74 5.37
N ARG A 158 -32.41 0.35 5.60
CA ARG A 158 -31.52 0.92 6.62
C ARG A 158 -31.37 2.44 6.45
N ARG A 159 -31.01 2.90 5.25
CA ARG A 159 -30.90 4.35 4.94
C ARG A 159 -32.17 5.13 5.27
N LYS A 160 -33.36 4.58 4.98
CA LYS A 160 -34.67 5.20 5.32
C LYS A 160 -34.96 5.23 6.82
N MET A 161 -34.56 4.22 7.59
CA MET A 161 -34.76 4.18 9.04
C MET A 161 -33.76 5.07 9.79
N GLU A 162 -32.49 5.01 9.40
CA GLU A 162 -31.35 5.64 10.10
C GLU A 162 -31.00 7.03 9.56
N LYS A 163 -31.83 7.60 8.67
CA LYS A 163 -31.61 8.93 8.05
C LYS A 163 -30.25 9.04 7.34
N ASN A 164 -29.93 8.06 6.51
CA ASN A 164 -28.70 8.01 5.68
C ASN A 164 -27.36 7.86 6.44
N ILE A 165 -27.36 7.25 7.64
CA ILE A 165 -26.11 6.88 8.35
C ILE A 165 -25.42 5.65 7.70
N SER A 166 -26.20 4.72 7.14
CA SER A 166 -25.67 3.56 6.40
C SER A 166 -25.05 4.00 5.07
N VAL A 167 -23.72 4.15 5.01
CA VAL A 167 -23.01 4.69 3.84
C VAL A 167 -22.66 3.63 2.79
N MET A 168 -22.37 2.41 3.22
CA MET A 168 -21.92 1.30 2.37
C MET A 168 -22.47 -0.03 2.88
N THR A 169 -22.75 -0.96 1.97
CA THR A 169 -23.06 -2.36 2.28
C THR A 169 -22.15 -3.27 1.44
N MET A 170 -21.22 -3.96 2.10
CA MET A 170 -20.27 -4.89 1.49
C MET A 170 -20.88 -6.27 1.32
N ILE A 171 -20.71 -6.90 0.16
CA ILE A 171 -21.24 -8.24 -0.12
C ILE A 171 -20.12 -9.27 0.02
N PHE A 172 -20.31 -10.22 0.93
CA PHE A 172 -19.41 -11.36 1.14
C PHE A 172 -20.06 -12.67 0.73
N LYS A 173 -19.23 -13.64 0.38
CA LYS A 173 -19.63 -15.04 0.17
C LYS A 173 -19.10 -15.92 1.30
N GLU A 174 -19.95 -16.80 1.83
CA GLU A 174 -19.49 -17.86 2.75
C GLU A 174 -18.61 -18.87 2.00
N SER A 175 -17.39 -19.05 2.50
CA SER A 175 -16.35 -19.91 1.95
C SER A 175 -15.40 -20.38 3.06
N SER A 176 -15.19 -21.69 3.16
CA SER A 176 -14.23 -22.28 4.09
C SER A 176 -12.85 -21.60 3.99
N PRO A 177 -12.15 -21.36 5.12
CA PRO A 177 -10.72 -21.13 5.12
C PRO A 177 -10.00 -22.26 4.38
N GLY A 178 -8.95 -21.93 3.62
CA GLY A 178 -8.22 -22.90 2.79
C GLY A 178 -8.94 -23.36 1.51
N HIS A 179 -10.06 -22.73 1.11
CA HIS A 179 -10.67 -22.98 -0.19
C HIS A 179 -9.81 -22.43 -1.33
N ARG A 180 -9.70 -23.14 -2.47
CA ARG A 180 -8.82 -22.75 -3.60
C ARG A 180 -9.10 -21.36 -4.17
N SER A 181 -10.35 -20.91 -4.11
CA SER A 181 -10.78 -19.56 -4.56
C SER A 181 -10.51 -18.47 -3.51
N ARG A 182 -9.72 -18.77 -2.47
CA ARG A 182 -9.16 -17.82 -1.51
C ARG A 182 -7.63 -17.93 -1.54
N CYS A 183 -6.96 -16.79 -1.48
CA CYS A 183 -5.51 -16.69 -1.42
C CYS A 183 -5.15 -15.98 -0.11
N GLU A 184 -4.09 -16.41 0.57
CA GLU A 184 -3.66 -15.87 1.87
C GLU A 184 -3.45 -14.34 1.86
N GLU A 185 -3.20 -13.77 0.67
CA GLU A 185 -3.02 -12.33 0.45
C GLU A 185 -4.33 -11.52 0.34
N ASP A 186 -5.42 -12.16 -0.07
CA ASP A 186 -6.77 -11.58 -0.09
C ASP A 186 -7.67 -12.14 1.02
N ASP A 187 -7.11 -12.98 1.89
CA ASP A 187 -7.79 -13.43 3.09
C ASP A 187 -8.00 -12.28 4.07
N ILE A 188 -9.23 -12.22 4.56
CA ILE A 188 -9.74 -11.16 5.42
C ILE A 188 -10.34 -11.75 6.70
N ILE A 189 -10.39 -10.91 7.73
CA ILE A 189 -11.12 -11.15 8.96
C ILE A 189 -11.95 -9.91 9.27
N VAL A 190 -13.21 -10.14 9.61
CA VAL A 190 -14.16 -9.09 9.99
C VAL A 190 -14.73 -9.37 11.36
N ALA A 191 -14.87 -8.31 12.17
CA ALA A 191 -15.66 -8.35 13.41
C ALA A 191 -16.98 -7.60 13.18
N THR A 192 -18.09 -8.18 13.61
CA THR A 192 -19.43 -7.84 13.12
C THR A 192 -20.46 -7.91 14.25
N ASP A 193 -21.47 -7.03 14.25
CA ASP A 193 -22.65 -7.18 15.13
C ASP A 193 -23.64 -8.16 14.46
N SER A 194 -23.89 -9.29 15.11
CA SER A 194 -24.77 -10.35 14.60
C SER A 194 -26.19 -9.86 14.30
N ARG A 195 -26.68 -8.82 15.00
CA ARG A 195 -28.06 -8.33 14.87
C ARG A 195 -28.23 -7.25 13.79
N SER A 196 -27.35 -6.26 13.74
CA SER A 196 -27.42 -5.19 12.73
C SER A 196 -26.73 -5.57 11.42
N GLN A 197 -25.82 -6.54 11.44
CA GLN A 197 -24.85 -6.81 10.37
C GLN A 197 -24.02 -5.56 10.05
N GLN A 198 -23.70 -4.74 11.06
CA GLN A 198 -22.68 -3.70 10.99
C GLN A 198 -21.28 -4.33 11.07
N ILE A 199 -20.35 -3.86 10.24
CA ILE A 199 -18.92 -4.17 10.34
C ILE A 199 -18.31 -3.24 11.38
N LEU A 200 -17.56 -3.80 12.33
CA LEU A 200 -16.89 -3.08 13.43
C LEU A 200 -15.35 -3.14 13.30
N HIS A 201 -14.82 -4.20 12.69
CA HIS A 201 -13.40 -4.31 12.32
C HIS A 201 -13.25 -4.96 10.95
N TYR A 202 -12.25 -4.53 10.19
CA TYR A 202 -11.90 -5.09 8.89
C TYR A 202 -10.38 -5.09 8.72
N GLN A 203 -9.79 -6.27 8.55
CA GLN A 203 -8.34 -6.43 8.42
C GLN A 203 -7.99 -7.61 7.49
N LYS A 204 -6.92 -7.45 6.70
CA LYS A 204 -6.31 -8.53 5.90
C LYS A 204 -5.35 -9.37 6.76
N THR A 205 -5.21 -10.65 6.44
CA THR A 205 -4.33 -11.59 7.18
C THR A 205 -2.91 -11.70 6.64
N GLN A 206 -2.54 -10.88 5.65
CA GLN A 206 -1.21 -10.87 5.00
C GLN A 206 -0.06 -10.91 6.01
N GLY A 207 0.67 -12.03 6.07
CA GLY A 207 1.84 -12.22 6.95
C GLY A 207 1.55 -12.32 8.46
N LEU A 208 0.30 -12.14 8.92
CA LEU A 208 -0.02 -11.99 10.33
C LEU A 208 -0.38 -13.32 11.02
N LYS A 209 0.57 -13.88 11.77
CA LYS A 209 0.33 -15.06 12.65
C LYS A 209 -0.52 -14.75 13.89
N LYS A 210 -0.60 -13.48 14.30
CA LYS A 210 -1.36 -13.00 15.47
C LYS A 210 -2.19 -11.78 15.05
N LEU A 211 -3.41 -11.68 15.58
CA LEU A 211 -4.39 -10.64 15.23
C LEU A 211 -4.69 -9.80 16.47
N GLN A 212 -4.83 -8.49 16.28
CA GLN A 212 -5.16 -7.55 17.34
C GLN A 212 -6.48 -6.86 17.01
N PHE A 213 -7.43 -6.91 17.93
CA PHE A 213 -8.74 -6.27 17.79
C PHE A 213 -8.86 -5.11 18.79
N PRO A 214 -9.20 -3.89 18.35
CA PRO A 214 -9.44 -2.75 19.24
C PRO A 214 -10.51 -3.04 20.29
N MET A 215 -10.25 -2.70 21.56
CA MET A 215 -11.22 -2.92 22.64
C MET A 215 -12.50 -2.07 22.50
N ASN A 216 -12.45 -0.97 21.75
CA ASN A 216 -13.60 -0.08 21.50
C ASN A 216 -14.78 -0.81 20.86
N ILE A 217 -14.51 -1.83 20.04
CA ILE A 217 -15.51 -2.68 19.38
C ILE A 217 -16.46 -3.32 20.42
N PHE A 218 -15.96 -3.67 21.60
CA PHE A 218 -16.77 -4.28 22.67
C PHE A 218 -17.54 -3.25 23.51
N HIS A 219 -17.21 -1.97 23.41
CA HIS A 219 -17.92 -0.89 24.09
C HIS A 219 -19.14 -0.39 23.29
N SER A 220 -19.14 -0.56 21.96
CA SER A 220 -20.18 -0.10 21.03
C SER A 220 -21.49 -0.93 21.04
N GLY A 221 -22.09 -1.10 22.22
CA GLY A 221 -23.55 -1.30 22.39
C GLY A 221 -24.22 -2.60 21.89
N SER A 222 -23.54 -3.48 21.15
CA SER A 222 -24.06 -4.77 20.70
C SER A 222 -23.78 -5.87 21.73
N ASN A 223 -24.83 -6.50 22.27
CA ASN A 223 -24.71 -7.63 23.21
C ASN A 223 -24.19 -8.93 22.57
N GLU A 224 -24.18 -9.01 21.23
CA GLU A 224 -23.76 -10.17 20.45
C GLU A 224 -22.78 -9.68 19.38
N PHE A 225 -21.57 -10.23 19.37
CA PHE A 225 -20.53 -9.93 18.39
C PHE A 225 -20.03 -11.24 17.77
N GLU A 226 -19.67 -11.20 16.50
CA GLU A 226 -19.18 -12.36 15.77
C GLU A 226 -17.94 -11.98 14.95
N ILE A 227 -16.86 -12.73 15.16
CA ILE A 227 -15.61 -12.61 14.38
C ILE A 227 -15.64 -13.69 13.31
N ARG A 228 -15.57 -13.28 12.04
CA ARG A 228 -15.73 -14.16 10.89
C ARG A 228 -14.50 -14.15 9.99
N HIS A 229 -13.99 -15.36 9.75
CA HIS A 229 -12.89 -15.65 8.82
C HIS A 229 -13.34 -16.61 7.72
N ASP A 230 -14.61 -17.03 7.71
CA ASP A 230 -15.26 -17.89 6.70
C ASP A 230 -15.76 -17.11 5.47
N LEU A 231 -15.21 -15.91 5.22
CA LEU A 231 -15.69 -15.01 4.17
C LEU A 231 -14.68 -14.79 3.06
N LEU A 232 -15.18 -14.92 1.84
CA LEU A 232 -14.55 -14.44 0.61
C LEU A 232 -15.11 -13.04 0.30
N ASP A 233 -14.22 -12.07 0.08
CA ASP A 233 -14.57 -10.74 -0.40
C ASP A 233 -14.86 -10.78 -1.91
N CYS A 234 -16.11 -10.51 -2.28
CA CYS A 234 -16.53 -10.48 -3.68
C CYS A 234 -16.12 -9.17 -4.39
N HIS A 235 -15.67 -8.15 -3.65
CA HIS A 235 -15.46 -6.77 -4.11
C HIS A 235 -16.66 -6.16 -4.86
N ILE A 236 -17.87 -6.54 -4.44
CA ILE A 236 -19.13 -5.92 -4.84
C ILE A 236 -19.65 -5.17 -3.62
N SER A 237 -19.72 -3.85 -3.70
CA SER A 237 -20.18 -2.99 -2.59
C SER A 237 -21.27 -2.04 -3.06
N ILE A 238 -22.43 -2.11 -2.42
CA ILE A 238 -23.50 -1.12 -2.61
C ILE A 238 -23.12 0.13 -1.83
N CYS A 239 -23.10 1.27 -2.51
CA CYS A 239 -22.60 2.52 -1.96
C CYS A 239 -23.66 3.61 -2.08
N SER A 240 -23.72 4.47 -1.07
CA SER A 240 -24.39 5.75 -1.15
C SER A 240 -23.50 6.78 -1.88
N PRO A 241 -24.06 7.82 -2.53
CA PRO A 241 -23.27 8.92 -3.09
C PRO A 241 -22.34 9.62 -2.08
N GLN A 242 -22.70 9.61 -0.78
CA GLN A 242 -21.86 10.11 0.32
C GLN A 242 -20.49 9.43 0.39
N VAL A 243 -20.36 8.19 -0.11
CA VAL A 243 -19.04 7.54 -0.24
C VAL A 243 -18.10 8.39 -1.11
N ALA A 244 -18.61 8.94 -2.21
CA ALA A 244 -17.81 9.76 -3.11
C ALA A 244 -17.44 11.11 -2.46
N GLU A 245 -18.39 11.77 -1.77
CA GLU A 245 -18.15 12.97 -0.96
C GLU A 245 -17.03 12.73 0.09
N LEU A 246 -17.06 11.59 0.78
CA LEU A 246 -16.03 11.21 1.77
C LEU A 246 -14.65 10.94 1.15
N PHE A 247 -14.59 10.43 -0.08
CA PHE A 247 -13.32 10.35 -0.82
C PHE A 247 -12.81 11.73 -1.26
N THR A 248 -13.70 12.70 -1.51
CA THR A 248 -13.34 14.11 -1.78
C THR A 248 -12.80 14.80 -0.52
N ASP A 249 -13.42 14.60 0.64
CA ASP A 249 -12.98 15.18 1.92
C ASP A 249 -11.65 14.58 2.43
N ASN A 250 -11.42 13.28 2.21
CA ASN A 250 -10.22 12.57 2.67
C ASN A 250 -9.32 12.16 1.49
N PHE A 251 -8.26 12.96 1.24
CA PHE A 251 -7.32 12.68 0.14
C PHE A 251 -6.50 11.39 0.34
N ASP A 252 -6.23 11.01 1.59
CA ASP A 252 -5.39 9.86 1.95
C ASP A 252 -6.01 8.50 1.60
N TYR A 253 -7.33 8.44 1.35
CA TYR A 253 -8.02 7.20 0.98
C TYR A 253 -7.76 6.84 -0.50
N GLN A 254 -6.76 5.99 -0.74
CA GLN A 254 -6.43 5.49 -2.08
C GLN A 254 -7.30 4.30 -2.51
N THR A 255 -7.53 3.32 -1.62
CA THR A 255 -8.30 2.10 -1.93
C THR A 255 -9.55 1.94 -1.05
N ARG A 256 -10.43 1.01 -1.45
CA ARG A 256 -11.60 0.61 -0.65
C ARG A 256 -11.21 0.12 0.75
N ASN A 257 -10.05 -0.54 0.89
CA ASN A 257 -9.63 -1.10 2.17
C ASN A 257 -9.24 0.00 3.16
N ASP A 258 -8.64 1.08 2.67
CA ASP A 258 -8.18 2.21 3.48
C ASP A 258 -9.36 3.07 3.92
N PHE A 259 -10.32 3.27 3.01
CA PHE A 259 -11.61 3.89 3.30
C PHE A 259 -12.39 3.13 4.38
N VAL A 260 -12.52 1.79 4.26
CA VAL A 260 -13.20 0.96 5.26
C VAL A 260 -12.48 1.04 6.61
N ARG A 261 -11.15 0.89 6.64
CA ARG A 261 -10.35 1.03 7.87
C ARG A 261 -10.49 2.41 8.51
N GLY A 262 -10.40 3.48 7.69
CA GLY A 262 -10.51 4.86 8.13
C GLY A 262 -11.87 5.21 8.74
N ILE A 263 -12.97 4.75 8.14
CA ILE A 263 -14.32 4.96 8.70
C ILE A 263 -14.50 4.22 10.02
N LEU A 264 -14.03 2.97 10.13
CA LEU A 264 -14.18 2.18 11.36
C LEU A 264 -13.33 2.73 12.53
N VAL A 265 -12.21 3.40 12.24
CA VAL A 265 -11.43 4.11 13.26
C VAL A 265 -12.07 5.46 13.64
N ASN A 266 -12.67 6.16 12.67
CA ASN A 266 -13.24 7.51 12.85
C ASN A 266 -14.75 7.51 13.23
N GLU A 267 -15.27 6.43 13.82
CA GLU A 267 -16.69 6.33 14.23
C GLU A 267 -17.14 7.51 15.11
N GLU A 268 -16.27 8.02 15.99
CA GLU A 268 -16.60 9.11 16.92
C GLU A 268 -16.90 10.46 16.25
N ILE A 269 -16.38 10.70 15.03
CA ILE A 269 -16.44 12.02 14.37
C ILE A 269 -17.58 12.09 13.36
N LEU A 270 -17.70 11.10 12.48
CA LEU A 270 -18.71 11.09 11.42
C LEU A 270 -19.93 10.22 11.73
N GLY A 271 -19.80 9.20 12.59
CA GLY A 271 -20.88 8.26 12.91
C GLY A 271 -21.39 7.41 11.73
N ASN A 272 -20.69 7.43 10.58
CA ASN A 272 -21.06 6.70 9.38
C ASN A 272 -20.87 5.18 9.55
N GLN A 273 -21.85 4.38 9.17
CA GLN A 273 -21.85 2.94 9.42
C GLN A 273 -21.73 2.11 8.14
N ILE A 274 -20.78 1.18 8.14
CA ILE A 274 -20.60 0.19 7.07
C ILE A 274 -21.28 -1.11 7.48
N HIS A 275 -22.14 -1.60 6.61
CA HIS A 275 -22.89 -2.84 6.82
C HIS A 275 -22.36 -3.96 5.92
N MET A 276 -22.73 -5.20 6.23
CA MET A 276 -22.46 -6.36 5.40
C MET A 276 -23.75 -7.04 4.95
N HIS A 277 -23.65 -7.75 3.82
CA HIS A 277 -24.63 -8.73 3.38
C HIS A 277 -23.90 -10.03 3.04
N VAL A 278 -24.50 -11.16 3.41
CA VAL A 278 -23.82 -12.46 3.44
C VAL A 278 -24.55 -13.43 2.54
N THR A 279 -23.87 -13.86 1.48
CA THR A 279 -24.48 -14.72 0.47
C THR A 279 -23.99 -16.15 0.60
N LYS A 280 -24.91 -17.09 0.80
CA LYS A 280 -24.63 -18.53 0.78
C LYS A 280 -24.76 -19.09 -0.64
N ASP A 281 -25.87 -18.74 -1.29
CA ASP A 281 -26.23 -19.18 -2.63
C ASP A 281 -25.69 -18.22 -3.70
N GLY A 282 -24.95 -18.74 -4.66
CA GLY A 282 -24.23 -17.95 -5.66
C GLY A 282 -22.72 -17.93 -5.44
N TYR A 283 -22.01 -17.53 -6.48
CA TYR A 283 -20.57 -17.41 -6.60
C TYR A 283 -20.23 -15.95 -6.86
N GLY A 284 -19.21 -15.45 -6.17
CA GLY A 284 -18.64 -14.12 -6.40
C GLY A 284 -17.18 -14.18 -6.01
N ALA A 285 -16.30 -13.84 -6.96
CA ALA A 285 -14.86 -13.78 -6.75
C ALA A 285 -14.23 -12.77 -7.73
N ARG A 286 -13.05 -12.27 -7.37
CA ARG A 286 -12.23 -11.39 -8.22
C ARG A 286 -10.90 -12.04 -8.56
N VAL A 287 -10.23 -11.53 -9.58
CA VAL A 287 -8.97 -12.09 -10.08
C VAL A 287 -7.79 -11.17 -9.75
N SER A 288 -7.24 -11.35 -8.55
CA SER A 288 -6.11 -10.56 -8.05
C SER A 288 -4.74 -11.04 -8.54
N ASN A 289 -4.52 -12.36 -8.54
CA ASN A 289 -3.26 -13.06 -8.84
C ASN A 289 -3.50 -14.25 -9.80
N LEU A 290 -2.46 -14.89 -10.34
CA LEU A 290 -2.64 -16.08 -11.17
C LEU A 290 -3.24 -17.29 -10.44
N LEU A 291 -3.02 -17.43 -9.13
CA LEU A 291 -3.71 -18.46 -8.34
C LEU A 291 -5.24 -18.26 -8.34
N MET A 292 -5.68 -17.01 -8.22
CA MET A 292 -7.10 -16.64 -8.30
C MET A 292 -7.64 -16.81 -9.72
N TYR A 293 -6.85 -16.46 -10.74
CA TYR A 293 -7.20 -16.71 -12.15
C TYR A 293 -7.41 -18.21 -12.43
N ASP A 294 -6.52 -19.07 -11.92
CA ASP A 294 -6.60 -20.53 -12.03
C ASP A 294 -7.82 -21.10 -11.27
N ALA A 295 -8.08 -20.61 -10.05
CA ALA A 295 -9.25 -20.98 -9.27
C ALA A 295 -10.56 -20.58 -9.97
N VAL A 296 -10.72 -19.31 -10.33
CA VAL A 296 -11.93 -18.78 -11.00
C VAL A 296 -12.14 -19.43 -12.37
N SER A 297 -11.08 -19.67 -13.15
CA SER A 297 -11.18 -20.39 -14.42
C SER A 297 -11.65 -21.83 -14.24
N SER A 298 -11.12 -22.54 -13.24
CA SER A 298 -11.55 -23.89 -12.90
C SER A 298 -13.00 -23.92 -12.42
N ASP A 299 -13.40 -22.95 -11.61
CA ASP A 299 -14.77 -22.83 -11.06
C ASP A 299 -15.79 -22.52 -12.17
N LEU A 300 -15.42 -21.67 -13.14
CA LEU A 300 -16.20 -21.38 -14.36
C LEU A 300 -16.42 -22.65 -15.19
N VAL A 301 -15.35 -23.40 -15.51
CA VAL A 301 -15.44 -24.65 -16.30
C VAL A 301 -16.29 -25.70 -15.58
N ARG A 302 -16.21 -25.76 -14.24
CA ARG A 302 -17.02 -26.62 -13.37
C ARG A 302 -18.45 -26.11 -13.11
N ARG A 303 -18.85 -24.98 -13.71
CA ARG A 303 -20.19 -24.36 -13.66
C ARG A 303 -20.63 -23.81 -12.30
N TRP A 304 -19.71 -23.43 -11.43
CA TRP A 304 -20.07 -22.74 -10.16
C TRP A 304 -20.74 -21.38 -10.41
N VAL A 305 -20.45 -20.74 -11.54
CA VAL A 305 -20.98 -19.41 -11.93
C VAL A 305 -22.24 -19.51 -12.83
N TYR A 306 -22.98 -20.62 -12.81
CA TYR A 306 -24.23 -20.74 -13.58
C TYR A 306 -25.25 -19.65 -13.16
N PRO A 307 -25.83 -18.83 -14.08
CA PRO A 307 -26.00 -19.09 -15.51
C PRO A 307 -24.90 -18.58 -16.46
N LEU A 308 -23.85 -17.89 -15.97
CA LEU A 308 -22.76 -17.36 -16.80
C LEU A 308 -21.81 -18.49 -17.22
N THR A 309 -22.23 -19.32 -18.18
CA THR A 309 -21.45 -20.46 -18.68
C THR A 309 -21.04 -20.28 -20.15
N PRO A 310 -19.88 -20.85 -20.58
CA PRO A 310 -19.37 -20.65 -21.95
C PRO A 310 -20.31 -21.14 -23.07
N GLU A 311 -21.13 -22.16 -22.83
CA GLU A 311 -22.12 -22.64 -23.82
C GLU A 311 -23.36 -21.74 -23.94
N ALA A 312 -23.65 -20.92 -22.94
CA ALA A 312 -24.78 -19.98 -22.99
C ALA A 312 -24.51 -18.80 -23.95
N ASN A 313 -23.23 -18.54 -24.28
CA ASN A 313 -22.76 -17.50 -25.22
C ASN A 313 -23.41 -16.12 -24.99
N PHE A 314 -23.44 -15.67 -23.73
CA PHE A 314 -24.12 -14.46 -23.28
C PHE A 314 -23.68 -13.16 -24.02
N THR A 315 -22.48 -13.15 -24.61
CA THR A 315 -21.90 -12.00 -25.32
C THR A 315 -22.41 -11.80 -26.76
N ASP A 316 -23.27 -12.69 -27.27
CA ASP A 316 -23.86 -12.62 -28.62
C ASP A 316 -22.84 -12.43 -29.77
N GLN A 317 -21.67 -13.06 -29.63
CA GLN A 317 -20.63 -13.07 -30.67
C GLN A 317 -20.78 -14.29 -31.59
N GLU A 318 -20.88 -14.04 -32.90
CA GLU A 318 -20.94 -15.08 -33.92
C GLU A 318 -19.64 -15.91 -33.93
N GLY A 319 -19.77 -17.24 -34.02
CA GLY A 319 -18.63 -18.17 -34.04
C GLY A 319 -18.15 -18.68 -32.67
N ARG A 320 -18.60 -18.10 -31.54
CA ARG A 320 -18.22 -18.54 -30.18
C ARG A 320 -19.13 -19.61 -29.55
N GLY A 321 -20.10 -20.15 -30.30
CA GLY A 321 -21.06 -21.13 -29.78
C GLY A 321 -20.43 -22.46 -29.34
N CYS A 322 -20.21 -22.66 -28.05
CA CYS A 322 -19.65 -23.88 -27.49
C CYS A 322 -20.70 -24.98 -27.28
N THR A 323 -20.35 -26.21 -27.63
CA THR A 323 -21.14 -27.42 -27.33
C THR A 323 -20.64 -28.06 -26.03
N TYR A 324 -21.57 -28.45 -25.16
CA TYR A 324 -21.26 -29.08 -23.87
C TYR A 324 -21.39 -30.61 -23.93
N SER A 325 -20.39 -31.31 -23.38
CA SER A 325 -20.30 -32.77 -23.31
C SER A 325 -20.06 -33.24 -21.87
N ARG A 326 -20.15 -34.56 -21.64
CA ARG A 326 -19.90 -35.18 -20.32
C ARG A 326 -18.48 -34.88 -19.82
N HIS A 327 -18.32 -34.88 -18.50
CA HIS A 327 -17.07 -34.51 -17.79
C HIS A 327 -16.64 -33.05 -18.03
N ASN A 328 -17.61 -32.13 -18.16
CA ASN A 328 -17.37 -30.70 -18.36
C ASN A 328 -16.45 -30.39 -19.55
N VAL A 329 -16.66 -31.09 -20.68
CA VAL A 329 -15.92 -30.85 -21.91
C VAL A 329 -16.71 -29.89 -22.81
N TYR A 330 -16.13 -28.72 -23.08
CA TYR A 330 -16.70 -27.67 -23.93
C TYR A 330 -15.94 -27.64 -25.26
N ARG A 331 -16.66 -27.72 -26.38
CA ARG A 331 -16.10 -27.75 -27.72
C ARG A 331 -16.72 -26.68 -28.62
N GLY A 332 -15.90 -25.71 -29.04
CA GLY A 332 -16.25 -24.71 -30.04
C GLY A 332 -16.42 -25.28 -31.46
N PRO A 333 -16.94 -24.47 -32.40
CA PRO A 333 -17.13 -24.88 -33.78
C PRO A 333 -15.79 -24.97 -34.53
N GLY A 334 -15.72 -25.83 -35.54
CA GLY A 334 -14.53 -25.98 -36.39
C GLY A 334 -13.37 -26.77 -35.75
N VAL A 335 -13.49 -27.23 -34.51
CA VAL A 335 -12.43 -27.99 -33.82
C VAL A 335 -12.17 -29.33 -34.50
N THR A 336 -10.93 -29.58 -34.93
CA THR A 336 -10.47 -30.88 -35.44
C THR A 336 -9.70 -31.63 -34.36
N LEU A 337 -10.06 -32.90 -34.11
CA LEU A 337 -9.44 -33.76 -33.10
C LEU A 337 -8.74 -34.95 -33.76
N GLY A 338 -7.45 -35.11 -33.50
CA GLY A 338 -6.64 -36.23 -33.97
C GLY A 338 -6.99 -37.56 -33.29
N HIS A 339 -6.57 -38.65 -33.94
CA HIS A 339 -6.86 -40.00 -33.46
C HIS A 339 -6.11 -40.32 -32.15
N GLY A 340 -6.79 -41.01 -31.22
CA GLY A 340 -6.20 -41.45 -29.95
C GLY A 340 -6.04 -40.37 -28.88
N SER A 341 -6.43 -39.12 -29.17
CA SER A 341 -6.39 -38.03 -28.20
C SER A 341 -7.54 -38.13 -27.19
N GLN A 342 -7.21 -37.96 -25.91
CA GLN A 342 -8.08 -38.16 -24.75
C GLN A 342 -8.33 -36.83 -24.05
N MET A 343 -9.61 -36.55 -23.80
CA MET A 343 -10.07 -35.44 -22.96
C MET A 343 -10.65 -36.08 -21.71
N GLU A 344 -10.04 -35.82 -20.56
CA GLU A 344 -10.43 -36.48 -19.31
C GLU A 344 -11.58 -35.74 -18.64
N GLU A 345 -11.30 -34.57 -18.07
CA GLU A 345 -12.27 -33.75 -17.36
C GLU A 345 -11.95 -32.25 -17.48
N ASN A 346 -12.99 -31.41 -17.39
CA ASN A 346 -12.89 -29.96 -17.27
C ASN A 346 -12.03 -29.33 -18.38
N VAL A 347 -12.35 -29.63 -19.64
CA VAL A 347 -11.60 -29.16 -20.81
C VAL A 347 -12.44 -28.17 -21.62
N LEU A 348 -11.91 -26.98 -21.92
CA LEU A 348 -12.54 -26.01 -22.82
C LEU A 348 -11.69 -25.83 -24.07
N ILE A 349 -12.31 -25.92 -25.25
CA ILE A 349 -11.64 -25.79 -26.55
C ILE A 349 -12.34 -24.72 -27.38
N GLY A 350 -11.62 -23.65 -27.72
CA GLY A 350 -12.10 -22.56 -28.56
C GLY A 350 -12.40 -22.94 -30.01
N SER A 351 -12.99 -22.00 -30.72
CA SER A 351 -13.33 -22.13 -32.15
C SER A 351 -12.08 -22.26 -33.02
N GLY A 352 -12.16 -23.05 -34.10
CA GLY A 352 -11.07 -23.18 -35.09
C GLY A 352 -9.80 -23.91 -34.62
N THR A 353 -9.75 -24.40 -33.38
CA THR A 353 -8.56 -25.04 -32.80
C THR A 353 -8.34 -26.46 -33.31
N SER A 354 -7.10 -26.77 -33.73
CA SER A 354 -6.70 -28.09 -34.23
C SER A 354 -5.83 -28.84 -33.23
N ILE A 355 -6.23 -30.05 -32.83
CA ILE A 355 -5.52 -30.90 -31.89
C ILE A 355 -5.00 -32.15 -32.61
N GLY A 356 -3.71 -32.45 -32.45
CA GLY A 356 -3.03 -33.61 -32.99
C GLY A 356 -3.47 -34.95 -32.38
N ALA A 357 -2.71 -36.00 -32.65
CA ALA A 357 -2.95 -37.37 -32.25
C ALA A 357 -2.26 -37.74 -30.93
N ASN A 358 -2.91 -38.62 -30.16
CA ASN A 358 -2.44 -39.15 -28.87
C ASN A 358 -2.13 -38.07 -27.81
N CYS A 359 -2.86 -36.96 -27.79
CA CYS A 359 -2.73 -35.94 -26.74
C CYS A 359 -3.58 -36.30 -25.51
N CYS A 360 -3.15 -35.90 -24.32
CA CYS A 360 -3.93 -36.02 -23.08
C CYS A 360 -4.19 -34.61 -22.52
N ILE A 361 -5.46 -34.29 -22.25
CA ILE A 361 -5.87 -32.95 -21.81
C ILE A 361 -6.78 -33.08 -20.57
N SER A 362 -6.36 -32.47 -19.46
CA SER A 362 -7.06 -32.45 -18.16
C SER A 362 -7.11 -31.03 -17.59
N ASN A 363 -8.25 -30.63 -17.03
CA ASN A 363 -8.46 -29.37 -16.30
C ASN A 363 -7.92 -28.11 -17.01
N SER A 364 -7.98 -28.05 -18.35
CA SER A 364 -7.27 -27.05 -19.17
C SER A 364 -8.21 -26.27 -20.08
N VAL A 365 -7.88 -24.99 -20.30
CA VAL A 365 -8.64 -24.06 -21.15
C VAL A 365 -7.78 -23.69 -22.36
N ILE A 366 -8.35 -23.84 -23.57
CA ILE A 366 -7.66 -23.59 -24.84
C ILE A 366 -8.45 -22.54 -25.63
N GLY A 367 -7.72 -21.52 -26.07
CA GLY A 367 -8.18 -20.40 -26.88
C GLY A 367 -8.68 -20.79 -28.28
N ASN A 368 -9.00 -19.75 -29.05
CA ASN A 368 -9.43 -19.89 -30.44
C ASN A 368 -8.21 -19.95 -31.39
N ASN A 369 -8.39 -20.62 -32.53
CA ASN A 369 -7.40 -20.79 -33.60
C ASN A 369 -6.06 -21.44 -33.18
N CYS A 370 -6.00 -22.14 -32.05
CA CYS A 370 -4.75 -22.72 -31.58
C CYS A 370 -4.40 -24.00 -32.35
N THR A 371 -3.10 -24.28 -32.49
CA THR A 371 -2.63 -25.54 -33.09
C THR A 371 -1.82 -26.32 -32.07
N ILE A 372 -2.29 -27.51 -31.69
CA ILE A 372 -1.63 -28.41 -30.75
C ILE A 372 -1.13 -29.63 -31.55
N GLY A 373 0.17 -29.90 -31.47
CA GLY A 373 0.84 -31.01 -32.15
C GLY A 373 0.51 -32.39 -31.59
N ASP A 374 1.29 -33.40 -31.97
CA ASP A 374 1.09 -34.80 -31.55
C ASP A 374 1.74 -35.09 -30.19
N LYS A 375 1.14 -36.00 -29.41
CA LYS A 375 1.64 -36.47 -28.10
C LYS A 375 1.90 -35.34 -27.10
N VAL A 376 0.99 -34.36 -27.05
CA VAL A 376 1.04 -33.26 -26.08
C VAL A 376 0.28 -33.64 -24.81
N ILE A 377 0.85 -33.33 -23.65
CA ILE A 377 0.19 -33.49 -22.35
C ILE A 377 -0.08 -32.10 -21.79
N LEU A 378 -1.35 -31.79 -21.52
CA LEU A 378 -1.81 -30.54 -20.93
C LEU A 378 -2.54 -30.83 -19.63
N ASP A 379 -1.96 -30.43 -18.50
CA ASP A 379 -2.60 -30.52 -17.18
C ASP A 379 -2.65 -29.15 -16.51
N HIS A 380 -3.86 -28.69 -16.17
CA HIS A 380 -4.10 -27.37 -15.58
C HIS A 380 -3.47 -26.21 -16.39
N ALA A 381 -3.51 -26.30 -17.72
CA ALA A 381 -2.91 -25.31 -18.62
C ALA A 381 -3.95 -24.29 -19.12
N TYR A 382 -3.57 -23.01 -19.14
CA TYR A 382 -4.35 -21.91 -19.67
C TYR A 382 -3.69 -21.37 -20.93
N ILE A 383 -4.22 -21.76 -22.08
CA ILE A 383 -3.71 -21.41 -23.40
C ILE A 383 -4.66 -20.39 -24.02
N TRP A 384 -4.19 -19.18 -24.34
CA TRP A 384 -4.99 -18.14 -25.00
C TRP A 384 -5.00 -18.33 -26.53
N ASN A 385 -5.28 -17.28 -27.30
CA ASN A 385 -5.63 -17.38 -28.72
C ASN A 385 -4.40 -17.40 -29.64
N ASP A 386 -4.58 -18.01 -30.82
CA ASP A 386 -3.57 -18.08 -31.89
C ASP A 386 -2.22 -18.69 -31.40
N VAL A 387 -2.27 -19.61 -30.42
CA VAL A 387 -1.08 -20.25 -29.83
C VAL A 387 -0.68 -21.51 -30.62
N HIS A 388 0.62 -21.67 -30.86
CA HIS A 388 1.18 -22.82 -31.58
C HIS A 388 2.03 -23.69 -30.65
N ILE A 389 1.56 -24.89 -30.32
CA ILE A 389 2.27 -25.90 -29.52
C ILE A 389 2.69 -27.06 -30.43
N SER A 390 3.98 -27.36 -30.47
CA SER A 390 4.56 -28.42 -31.30
C SER A 390 4.43 -29.81 -30.64
N SER A 391 4.93 -30.85 -31.31
CA SER A 391 4.82 -32.24 -30.84
C SER A 391 5.75 -32.58 -29.67
N ASN A 392 5.36 -33.57 -28.87
CA ASN A 392 6.07 -34.04 -27.66
C ASN A 392 6.31 -32.95 -26.60
N VAL A 393 5.31 -32.09 -26.36
CA VAL A 393 5.37 -31.03 -25.33
C VAL A 393 4.59 -31.45 -24.08
N THR A 394 5.12 -31.18 -22.90
CA THR A 394 4.42 -31.36 -21.62
C THR A 394 4.22 -29.99 -20.96
N ILE A 395 2.98 -29.65 -20.62
CA ILE A 395 2.62 -28.39 -19.94
C ILE A 395 1.85 -28.72 -18.66
N SER A 396 2.33 -28.18 -17.54
CA SER A 396 1.70 -28.34 -16.22
C SER A 396 1.52 -26.98 -15.55
N GLN A 397 0.31 -26.68 -15.05
CA GLN A 397 -0.01 -25.47 -14.27
C GLN A 397 0.63 -24.18 -14.82
N THR A 398 0.41 -23.88 -16.10
CA THR A 398 1.13 -22.84 -16.85
C THR A 398 0.15 -21.96 -17.63
N VAL A 399 0.42 -20.65 -17.70
CA VAL A 399 -0.32 -19.70 -18.53
C VAL A 399 0.48 -19.36 -19.79
N VAL A 400 -0.17 -19.46 -20.96
CA VAL A 400 0.42 -19.20 -22.28
C VAL A 400 -0.42 -18.14 -23.00
N CYS A 401 0.12 -16.93 -23.14
CA CYS A 401 -0.58 -15.78 -23.70
C CYS A 401 -0.72 -15.82 -25.23
N ASP A 402 -1.45 -14.86 -25.81
CA ASP A 402 -1.76 -14.87 -27.25
C ASP A 402 -0.49 -14.89 -28.12
N ARG A 403 -0.55 -15.64 -29.24
CA ARG A 403 0.51 -15.77 -30.26
C ARG A 403 1.86 -16.29 -29.74
N ALA A 404 1.89 -16.99 -28.61
CA ALA A 404 3.08 -17.71 -28.17
C ALA A 404 3.35 -18.96 -29.03
N GLU A 405 4.63 -19.31 -29.23
CA GLU A 405 5.06 -20.53 -29.92
C GLU A 405 5.93 -21.42 -29.02
N VAL A 406 5.53 -22.68 -28.86
CA VAL A 406 6.31 -23.70 -28.12
C VAL A 406 6.81 -24.75 -29.12
N LYS A 407 8.13 -24.85 -29.28
CA LYS A 407 8.78 -25.83 -30.19
C LYS A 407 8.81 -27.24 -29.59
N GLU A 408 9.32 -28.21 -30.38
CA GLU A 408 9.29 -29.63 -30.04
C GLU A 408 10.14 -29.98 -28.81
N GLY A 409 9.67 -30.97 -28.03
CA GLY A 409 10.42 -31.51 -26.89
C GLY A 409 10.52 -30.58 -25.67
N VAL A 410 9.72 -29.52 -25.61
CA VAL A 410 9.72 -28.57 -24.49
C VAL A 410 8.95 -29.15 -23.29
N THR A 411 9.46 -28.91 -22.08
CA THR A 411 8.78 -29.24 -20.82
C THR A 411 8.57 -27.99 -19.98
N LEU A 412 7.30 -27.65 -19.72
CA LEU A 412 6.89 -26.51 -18.90
C LEU A 412 6.43 -27.03 -17.53
N ASN A 413 7.27 -26.80 -16.54
CA ASN A 413 6.96 -27.12 -15.15
C ASN A 413 5.92 -26.14 -14.57
N LYS A 414 5.42 -26.47 -13.39
CA LYS A 414 4.37 -25.73 -12.69
C LYS A 414 4.71 -24.25 -12.51
N GLN A 415 3.68 -23.41 -12.55
CA GLN A 415 3.75 -21.97 -12.33
C GLN A 415 4.61 -21.20 -13.36
N CYS A 416 4.82 -21.75 -14.56
CA CYS A 416 5.41 -20.98 -15.66
C CYS A 416 4.40 -19.98 -16.26
N VAL A 417 4.89 -18.87 -16.78
CA VAL A 417 4.08 -17.87 -17.51
C VAL A 417 4.81 -17.41 -18.75
N LEU A 418 4.18 -17.57 -19.91
CA LEU A 418 4.69 -17.12 -21.20
C LEU A 418 3.86 -15.93 -21.66
N ALA A 419 4.45 -14.74 -21.68
CA ALA A 419 3.80 -13.53 -22.15
C ALA A 419 3.61 -13.52 -23.69
N PHE A 420 3.06 -12.42 -24.20
CA PHE A 420 2.66 -12.30 -25.60
C PHE A 420 3.82 -12.43 -26.59
N ASN A 421 3.56 -13.14 -27.69
CA ASN A 421 4.52 -13.37 -28.79
C ASN A 421 5.85 -14.07 -28.38
N VAL A 422 5.94 -14.67 -27.19
CA VAL A 422 7.12 -15.42 -26.73
C VAL A 422 7.30 -16.69 -27.53
N VAL A 423 8.55 -17.02 -27.89
CA VAL A 423 8.92 -18.27 -28.56
C VAL A 423 9.88 -19.06 -27.68
N ILE A 424 9.58 -20.33 -27.41
CA ILE A 424 10.50 -21.25 -26.72
C ILE A 424 11.11 -22.20 -27.75
N GLY A 425 12.44 -22.22 -27.85
CA GLY A 425 13.19 -23.12 -28.71
C GLY A 425 13.09 -24.60 -28.32
N PRO A 426 13.47 -25.51 -29.22
CA PRO A 426 13.27 -26.95 -29.02
C PRO A 426 14.15 -27.53 -27.93
N ASN A 427 13.66 -28.59 -27.26
CA ASN A 427 14.32 -29.36 -26.19
C ASN A 427 14.72 -28.55 -24.94
N VAL A 428 13.97 -27.48 -24.62
CA VAL A 428 14.16 -26.68 -23.39
C VAL A 428 13.24 -27.19 -22.26
N SER A 429 13.75 -27.25 -21.04
CA SER A 429 12.95 -27.49 -19.83
C SER A 429 13.04 -26.25 -18.93
N LEU A 430 11.92 -25.56 -18.72
CA LEU A 430 11.88 -24.39 -17.84
C LEU A 430 11.65 -24.83 -16.38
N PRO A 431 12.37 -24.27 -15.39
CA PRO A 431 12.09 -24.53 -13.98
C PRO A 431 10.75 -23.88 -13.57
N GLY A 432 10.16 -24.39 -12.48
CA GLY A 432 8.89 -23.84 -11.99
C GLY A 432 9.00 -22.38 -11.56
N GLY A 433 7.91 -21.62 -11.67
CA GLY A 433 7.88 -20.19 -11.35
C GLY A 433 8.53 -19.27 -12.40
N THR A 434 9.02 -19.79 -13.53
CA THR A 434 9.67 -18.96 -14.57
C THR A 434 8.64 -18.12 -15.33
N VAL A 435 8.85 -16.81 -15.37
CA VAL A 435 8.09 -15.87 -16.20
C VAL A 435 8.96 -15.43 -17.38
N ILE A 436 8.44 -15.47 -18.61
CA ILE A 436 9.16 -15.06 -19.83
C ILE A 436 8.37 -13.98 -20.56
N SER A 437 9.08 -12.92 -20.97
CA SER A 437 8.52 -11.73 -21.59
C SER A 437 9.30 -11.27 -22.81
N MET A 438 8.68 -10.46 -23.68
CA MET A 438 9.36 -9.79 -24.79
C MET A 438 9.93 -8.41 -24.41
N HIS A 439 9.49 -7.86 -23.27
CA HIS A 439 9.96 -6.61 -22.66
C HIS A 439 11.28 -6.85 -21.94
N HIS A 440 12.23 -5.93 -22.07
CA HIS A 440 13.55 -6.01 -21.43
C HIS A 440 13.51 -5.35 -20.03
N PRO A 441 14.21 -5.88 -19.01
CA PRO A 441 14.24 -5.24 -17.69
C PRO A 441 14.87 -3.83 -17.70
N GLU A 442 15.81 -3.54 -18.63
CA GLU A 442 16.36 -2.17 -18.80
C GLU A 442 15.37 -1.19 -19.45
N GLU A 443 14.18 -1.62 -19.90
CA GLU A 443 13.13 -0.70 -20.40
C GLU A 443 12.29 -0.12 -19.23
N GLU A 444 12.51 -0.53 -17.98
CA GLU A 444 11.82 0.04 -16.80
C GLU A 444 12.22 1.50 -16.53
N GLU A 445 13.50 1.88 -16.70
CA GLU A 445 13.97 3.26 -16.48
C GLU A 445 13.41 4.28 -17.52
N GLU A 446 13.14 3.88 -18.77
CA GLU A 446 12.49 4.78 -19.76
C GLU A 446 10.95 4.85 -19.55
N ASP A 447 10.30 3.77 -19.07
CA ASP A 447 8.84 3.70 -18.87
C ASP A 447 8.34 4.51 -17.65
N ASP A 448 9.06 4.50 -16.52
CA ASP A 448 8.67 5.28 -15.32
C ASP A 448 8.85 6.81 -15.56
N ASP A 449 9.82 7.23 -16.39
CA ASP A 449 10.01 8.63 -16.81
C ASP A 449 8.93 9.13 -17.80
N GLU A 450 8.41 8.26 -18.68
CA GLU A 450 7.26 8.60 -19.56
C GLU A 450 5.92 8.67 -18.75
N PHE A 451 5.91 8.17 -17.51
CA PHE A 451 4.82 8.35 -16.54
C PHE A 451 5.00 9.58 -15.62
N LEU A 452 6.15 10.26 -15.69
CA LEU A 452 6.51 11.42 -14.87
C LEU A 452 6.72 12.73 -15.66
N SER A 453 6.80 12.68 -17.01
CA SER A 453 7.05 13.86 -17.85
C SER A 453 5.77 14.43 -18.49
N ASP A 454 5.37 15.62 -18.04
CA ASP A 454 4.12 16.33 -18.40
C ASP A 454 4.18 17.08 -19.76
N ASP A 455 5.16 16.76 -20.62
CA ASP A 455 5.46 17.50 -21.86
C ASP A 455 5.09 16.71 -23.14
N ALA A 456 3.83 16.82 -23.54
CA ALA A 456 3.29 16.24 -24.77
C ALA A 456 3.73 16.99 -26.05
N GLU A 457 5.02 16.92 -26.44
CA GLU A 457 5.44 17.34 -27.79
C GLU A 457 5.16 16.25 -28.85
N VAL A 458 4.08 16.46 -29.62
CA VAL A 458 3.71 15.63 -30.76
C VAL A 458 4.74 15.77 -31.89
N GLY A 459 5.57 14.73 -32.06
CA GLY A 459 6.03 14.30 -33.38
C GLY A 459 7.53 14.46 -33.66
N GLN A 460 8.28 13.39 -33.43
CA GLN A 460 9.37 13.01 -34.32
C GLN A 460 9.61 11.50 -34.30
N THR A 461 9.20 10.80 -35.36
CA THR A 461 9.61 9.43 -35.65
C THR A 461 11.13 9.39 -35.81
N LYS A 462 11.86 9.03 -34.74
CA LYS A 462 13.27 8.66 -34.80
C LYS A 462 13.37 7.15 -34.95
N ASP A 463 13.83 6.71 -36.12
CA ASP A 463 14.24 5.33 -36.35
C ASP A 463 15.33 4.90 -35.35
N LYS A 464 14.97 4.26 -34.21
CA LYS A 464 15.91 3.54 -33.33
C LYS A 464 16.48 2.34 -34.10
N LYS A 465 17.48 2.60 -34.96
CA LYS A 465 18.19 1.61 -35.78
C LYS A 465 18.80 0.49 -34.92
N GLY A 466 18.30 -0.73 -35.13
CA GLY A 466 19.00 -2.01 -34.95
C GLY A 466 20.12 -2.10 -33.90
N LYS A 467 19.78 -2.13 -32.60
CA LYS A 467 20.47 -3.05 -31.68
C LYS A 467 19.95 -4.46 -31.99
N GLN A 468 20.83 -5.42 -32.28
CA GLN A 468 20.42 -6.82 -32.42
C GLN A 468 19.90 -7.32 -31.07
N LYS A 469 18.62 -7.73 -30.99
CA LYS A 469 18.07 -8.42 -29.81
C LYS A 469 18.78 -9.77 -29.66
N MET A 470 19.86 -9.79 -28.88
CA MET A 470 20.54 -11.01 -28.47
C MET A 470 19.69 -11.67 -27.37
N PHE A 471 18.84 -12.61 -27.76
CA PHE A 471 18.14 -13.48 -26.82
C PHE A 471 19.14 -14.48 -26.23
N ASN A 472 19.04 -14.75 -24.92
CA ASN A 472 19.95 -15.67 -24.23
C ASN A 472 19.62 -17.14 -24.58
N PRO A 473 20.43 -17.84 -25.41
CA PRO A 473 20.04 -19.16 -25.91
C PRO A 473 20.05 -20.25 -24.83
N ALA A 474 20.63 -19.95 -23.66
CA ALA A 474 20.66 -20.85 -22.50
C ALA A 474 19.31 -20.96 -21.77
N GLU A 475 18.46 -19.91 -21.83
CA GLU A 475 17.20 -19.84 -21.08
C GLU A 475 15.97 -20.09 -21.97
N VAL A 476 16.00 -19.59 -23.22
CA VAL A 476 14.89 -19.76 -24.18
C VAL A 476 15.20 -20.72 -25.34
N GLY A 477 16.41 -21.27 -25.42
CA GLY A 477 16.84 -22.19 -26.48
C GLY A 477 17.29 -21.51 -27.77
N ALA A 478 17.83 -22.30 -28.71
CA ALA A 478 18.51 -21.81 -29.92
C ALA A 478 17.62 -21.05 -30.93
N GLU A 479 16.30 -21.15 -30.81
CA GLU A 479 15.30 -20.40 -31.61
C GLU A 479 14.40 -19.52 -30.75
N GLY A 480 14.70 -19.41 -29.44
CA GLY A 480 13.86 -18.73 -28.48
C GLY A 480 13.86 -17.21 -28.64
N LYS A 481 12.70 -16.60 -28.36
CA LYS A 481 12.50 -15.16 -28.31
C LYS A 481 11.79 -14.82 -27.01
N GLY A 482 12.52 -14.15 -26.13
CA GLY A 482 12.06 -13.74 -24.82
C GLY A 482 13.23 -13.52 -23.87
N TYR A 483 12.98 -12.76 -22.82
CA TYR A 483 13.84 -12.55 -21.67
C TYR A 483 13.14 -13.16 -20.45
N VAL A 484 13.89 -13.78 -19.56
CA VAL A 484 13.34 -14.22 -18.26
C VAL A 484 13.05 -12.96 -17.45
N TRP A 485 11.78 -12.78 -17.10
CA TRP A 485 11.35 -11.69 -16.22
C TRP A 485 11.76 -12.04 -14.79
N LYS A 486 12.70 -11.26 -14.25
CA LYS A 486 12.96 -11.19 -12.82
C LYS A 486 12.36 -9.88 -12.36
N ALA A 487 11.52 -9.90 -11.34
CA ALA A 487 11.13 -8.67 -10.67
C ALA A 487 12.42 -7.98 -10.18
N SER A 488 12.57 -6.71 -10.53
CA SER A 488 13.67 -5.86 -10.07
C SER A 488 13.65 -5.84 -8.55
N SER A 489 14.74 -6.29 -7.92
CA SER A 489 15.00 -6.05 -6.51
C SER A 489 15.40 -4.58 -6.36
N LEU A 490 14.40 -3.70 -6.32
CA LEU A 490 14.59 -2.32 -5.90
C LEU A 490 14.86 -2.36 -4.40
N ASP A 491 16.15 -2.21 -4.06
CA ASP A 491 16.59 -1.88 -2.70
C ASP A 491 16.16 -0.44 -2.39
N ASP A 492 14.89 -0.22 -2.05
CA ASP A 492 14.42 0.99 -1.37
C ASP A 492 13.26 0.65 -0.42
N THR A 493 13.33 1.16 0.80
CA THR A 493 12.77 0.53 2.01
C THR A 493 11.27 0.76 2.27
N GLU A 494 10.46 0.97 1.24
CA GLU A 494 8.99 1.18 1.38
C GLU A 494 8.13 0.29 0.45
N ASP A 495 8.71 -0.42 -0.53
CA ASP A 495 7.98 -1.17 -1.57
C ASP A 495 7.95 -2.72 -1.40
N GLU A 496 8.15 -3.24 -0.18
CA GLU A 496 8.04 -4.69 0.10
C GLU A 496 6.63 -5.29 -0.20
N GLU A 497 5.58 -4.48 -0.34
CA GLU A 497 4.26 -4.95 -0.78
C GLU A 497 4.20 -5.31 -2.28
N LEU A 498 5.15 -4.84 -3.10
CA LEU A 498 5.11 -4.96 -4.57
C LEU A 498 5.99 -6.08 -5.16
N THR A 499 6.98 -6.59 -4.42
CA THR A 499 7.92 -7.64 -4.88
C THR A 499 7.35 -9.08 -4.81
N GLN A 500 6.02 -9.23 -4.81
CA GLN A 500 5.34 -10.52 -4.64
C GLN A 500 5.13 -11.24 -5.98
N CYS A 501 5.51 -12.52 -6.01
CA CYS A 501 5.40 -13.38 -7.19
C CYS A 501 4.02 -13.35 -7.87
N LEU A 502 4.02 -13.47 -9.20
CA LEU A 502 2.84 -13.47 -10.08
C LEU A 502 1.79 -14.56 -9.73
N TRP A 503 2.22 -15.62 -9.04
CA TRP A 503 1.37 -16.71 -8.52
C TRP A 503 0.96 -16.55 -7.05
N GLY A 504 1.33 -15.44 -6.41
CA GLY A 504 1.28 -15.23 -4.97
C GLY A 504 2.52 -15.78 -4.25
N LEU A 505 2.55 -15.60 -2.92
CA LEU A 505 3.60 -16.15 -2.03
C LEU A 505 3.87 -17.64 -2.30
N VAL A 506 5.03 -17.93 -2.91
CA VAL A 506 5.59 -19.27 -2.92
C VAL A 506 6.30 -19.46 -1.59
N LEU A 507 5.58 -20.01 -0.62
CA LEU A 507 6.20 -20.61 0.57
C LEU A 507 7.02 -21.82 0.11
N ASN A 508 8.31 -21.60 -0.16
CA ASN A 508 9.28 -22.68 -0.09
C ASN A 508 9.27 -23.19 1.35
N PRO A 509 8.96 -24.48 1.60
CA PRO A 509 9.16 -25.08 2.92
C PRO A 509 10.64 -25.42 3.08
N ASP A 510 11.48 -24.40 3.06
CA ASP A 510 12.90 -24.50 3.40
C ASP A 510 13.09 -24.32 4.91
N PRO A 511 14.13 -24.95 5.50
CA PRO A 511 14.09 -25.39 6.88
C PRO A 511 14.27 -24.25 7.87
N GLU A 512 13.51 -24.32 8.96
CA GLU A 512 13.82 -23.83 10.31
C GLU A 512 15.01 -22.86 10.38
N SER A 513 14.74 -21.60 10.02
CA SER A 513 15.56 -20.49 10.47
C SER A 513 15.30 -20.34 11.97
N ASP A 514 16.24 -20.83 12.78
CA ASP A 514 16.28 -20.63 14.24
C ASP A 514 16.34 -19.13 14.58
N SER A 515 15.21 -18.45 14.54
CA SER A 515 14.97 -17.26 15.36
C SER A 515 14.75 -17.74 16.79
N GLU A 516 15.61 -17.33 17.72
CA GLU A 516 15.54 -17.71 19.13
C GLU A 516 14.20 -17.27 19.75
N ASP A 517 13.22 -18.18 19.73
CA ASP A 517 11.88 -17.96 20.28
C ASP A 517 12.01 -17.85 21.81
N SER A 518 11.84 -16.64 22.32
CA SER A 518 11.76 -16.41 23.76
C SER A 518 10.39 -16.92 24.25
N GLU A 519 10.38 -18.09 24.88
CA GLU A 519 9.15 -18.69 25.41
C GLU A 519 8.45 -17.71 26.39
N PRO A 520 7.11 -17.57 26.32
CA PRO A 520 6.36 -16.85 27.34
C PRO A 520 6.26 -17.72 28.60
N GLU A 521 7.15 -17.49 29.57
CA GLU A 521 7.06 -18.12 30.89
C GLU A 521 5.74 -17.73 31.62
N GLY A 522 5.37 -18.57 32.58
CA GLY A 522 4.00 -18.65 33.13
C GLY A 522 3.52 -17.47 33.99
N PRO A 523 2.27 -17.53 34.49
CA PRO A 523 1.55 -16.40 35.07
C PRO A 523 1.96 -15.98 36.50
N ASP A 524 3.14 -16.40 36.98
CA ASP A 524 3.58 -16.26 38.38
C ASP A 524 5.04 -15.78 38.51
N ASP A 525 5.46 -14.83 37.68
CA ASP A 525 6.70 -14.04 37.93
C ASP A 525 6.37 -12.54 38.11
N PRO A 526 7.14 -11.81 38.95
CA PRO A 526 6.80 -10.45 39.32
C PRO A 526 6.98 -9.52 38.13
N VAL A 527 6.04 -8.58 37.99
CA VAL A 527 6.15 -7.46 37.04
C VAL A 527 7.48 -6.75 37.26
N ILE A 528 8.45 -7.06 36.41
CA ILE A 528 9.65 -6.23 36.22
C ILE A 528 9.10 -4.92 35.66
N PRO A 529 9.22 -3.79 36.37
CA PRO A 529 8.89 -2.52 35.77
C PRO A 529 9.80 -2.36 34.56
N SER A 530 9.21 -2.11 33.38
CA SER A 530 9.95 -1.53 32.26
C SER A 530 10.81 -0.41 32.84
N PRO A 531 12.14 -0.41 32.65
CA PRO A 531 12.98 0.61 33.25
C PRO A 531 12.45 1.95 32.78
N GLU A 532 12.12 2.83 33.74
CA GLU A 532 11.82 4.24 33.46
C GLU A 532 13.08 4.80 32.79
N MET A 533 13.09 4.82 31.46
CA MET A 533 14.12 5.52 30.71
C MET A 533 13.95 6.98 31.08
N ASP A 534 15.00 7.61 31.64
CA ASP A 534 14.96 9.04 31.94
C ASP A 534 14.43 9.78 30.71
N ASP A 535 13.28 10.46 30.82
CA ASP A 535 12.68 11.21 29.70
C ASP A 535 13.71 12.18 29.08
N VAL A 536 14.59 12.72 29.93
CA VAL A 536 15.75 13.55 29.58
C VAL A 536 16.69 12.88 28.56
N LYS A 537 16.95 11.58 28.67
CA LYS A 537 17.83 10.83 27.74
C LYS A 537 17.14 10.57 26.40
N VAL A 538 15.83 10.33 26.41
CA VAL A 538 15.05 10.20 25.17
C VAL A 538 15.06 11.53 24.42
N VAL A 539 14.77 12.64 25.12
CA VAL A 539 14.86 14.01 24.56
C VAL A 539 16.26 14.30 24.03
N GLN A 540 17.32 13.89 24.73
CA GLN A 540 18.71 14.07 24.29
C GLN A 540 18.99 13.35 22.97
N MET A 541 18.47 12.13 22.77
CA MET A 541 18.62 11.40 21.50
C MET A 541 17.80 12.04 20.36
N GLU A 542 16.58 12.52 20.64
CA GLU A 542 15.76 13.22 19.64
C GLU A 542 16.37 14.56 19.20
N VAL A 543 16.89 15.34 20.14
CA VAL A 543 17.60 16.61 19.84
C VAL A 543 18.90 16.34 19.07
N LEU A 544 19.59 15.25 19.38
CA LEU A 544 20.77 14.79 18.63
C LEU A 544 20.43 14.42 17.19
N GLY A 545 19.38 13.62 16.97
CA GLY A 545 18.88 13.28 15.63
C GLY A 545 18.43 14.51 14.83
N THR A 546 17.73 15.44 15.49
CA THR A 546 17.32 16.73 14.92
C THR A 546 18.52 17.54 14.41
N LEU A 547 19.60 17.62 15.20
CA LEU A 547 20.83 18.33 14.81
C LEU A 547 21.66 17.56 13.76
N GLN A 548 21.58 16.23 13.72
CA GLN A 548 22.19 15.41 12.66
C GLN A 548 21.54 15.71 11.30
N ARG A 549 20.22 15.54 11.18
CA ARG A 549 19.48 15.91 9.96
C ARG A 549 19.70 17.37 9.58
N GLY A 550 19.72 18.26 10.58
CA GLY A 550 20.02 19.68 10.39
C GLY A 550 21.34 19.96 9.67
N LEU A 551 22.38 19.15 9.91
CA LEU A 551 23.67 19.28 9.25
C LEU A 551 23.71 18.59 7.88
N GLU A 552 23.07 17.43 7.74
CA GLU A 552 23.05 16.65 6.49
C GLU A 552 22.20 17.33 5.40
N GLU A 553 20.99 17.77 5.75
CA GLU A 553 20.04 18.43 4.85
C GLU A 553 20.25 19.95 4.74
N ASN A 554 21.17 20.53 5.55
CA ASN A 554 21.42 21.98 5.65
C ASN A 554 20.16 22.80 6.02
N ILE A 555 19.42 22.35 7.03
CA ILE A 555 18.17 22.95 7.49
C ILE A 555 18.41 24.36 8.07
N SER A 556 17.48 25.29 7.83
CA SER A 556 17.55 26.64 8.40
C SER A 556 17.46 26.63 9.93
N CYS A 557 18.18 27.55 10.58
CA CYS A 557 18.21 27.62 12.05
C CYS A 557 16.83 27.91 12.67
N ASP A 558 15.95 28.60 11.95
CA ASP A 558 14.58 28.89 12.40
C ASP A 558 13.73 27.60 12.45
N ASN A 559 13.89 26.70 11.48
CA ASN A 559 13.20 25.41 11.48
C ASN A 559 13.72 24.50 12.61
N LEU A 560 15.05 24.44 12.82
CA LEU A 560 15.65 23.71 13.94
C LEU A 560 15.15 24.22 15.30
N VAL A 561 14.98 25.54 15.45
CA VAL A 561 14.35 26.14 16.63
C VAL A 561 12.89 25.71 16.79
N LEU A 562 12.12 25.58 15.70
CA LEU A 562 10.74 25.10 15.77
C LEU A 562 10.67 23.62 16.17
N GLU A 563 11.56 22.76 15.66
CA GLU A 563 11.67 21.35 16.06
C GLU A 563 12.10 21.18 17.52
N ILE A 564 13.14 21.91 17.98
CA ILE A 564 13.56 21.84 19.39
C ILE A 564 12.45 22.38 20.32
N ASN A 565 11.66 23.37 19.87
CA ASN A 565 10.49 23.82 20.61
C ASN A 565 9.34 22.80 20.60
N SER A 566 9.08 22.08 19.50
CA SER A 566 8.05 21.05 19.47
C SER A 566 8.43 19.87 20.38
N LEU A 567 9.70 19.42 20.35
CA LEU A 567 10.25 18.44 21.29
C LEU A 567 10.09 18.89 22.75
N LYS A 568 10.45 20.14 23.06
CA LYS A 568 10.25 20.72 24.40
C LYS A 568 8.79 20.62 24.87
N TYR A 569 7.83 20.92 23.99
CA TYR A 569 6.40 20.83 24.33
C TYR A 569 5.91 19.38 24.43
N ALA A 570 6.42 18.47 23.59
CA ALA A 570 6.07 17.05 23.61
C ALA A 570 6.49 16.36 24.92
N TYR A 571 7.72 16.63 25.37
CA TYR A 571 8.28 16.04 26.60
C TYR A 571 8.11 16.93 27.85
N ASN A 572 7.40 18.06 27.73
CA ASN A 572 7.15 19.02 28.83
C ASN A 572 8.42 19.49 29.58
N VAL A 573 9.53 19.62 28.86
CA VAL A 573 10.85 19.94 29.42
C VAL A 573 10.98 21.44 29.69
N THR A 574 11.65 21.83 30.79
CA THR A 574 11.87 23.25 31.08
C THR A 574 12.89 23.87 30.12
N LEU A 575 12.84 25.19 29.93
CA LEU A 575 13.84 25.89 29.08
C LEU A 575 15.29 25.65 29.55
N LYS A 576 15.50 25.51 30.87
CA LYS A 576 16.80 25.22 31.46
C LYS A 576 17.31 23.85 31.05
N GLU A 577 16.49 22.82 31.16
CA GLU A 577 16.84 21.45 30.79
C GLU A 577 17.06 21.33 29.27
N VAL A 578 16.23 21.98 28.43
CA VAL A 578 16.47 22.04 26.97
C VAL A 578 17.84 22.65 26.66
N MET A 579 18.24 23.71 27.37
CA MET A 579 19.57 24.31 27.19
C MET A 579 20.70 23.39 27.66
N GLN A 580 20.53 22.69 28.78
CA GLN A 580 21.51 21.69 29.26
C GLN A 580 21.66 20.55 28.26
N ILE A 581 20.55 20.04 27.72
CA ILE A 581 20.50 19.01 26.69
C ILE A 581 21.15 19.51 25.40
N LEU A 582 20.80 20.70 24.91
CA LEU A 582 21.38 21.28 23.68
C LEU A 582 22.90 21.42 23.81
N THR A 583 23.40 22.00 24.91
CA THR A 583 24.83 22.12 25.19
C THR A 583 25.51 20.75 25.25
N ARG A 584 24.89 19.76 25.91
CA ARG A 584 25.39 18.39 26.00
C ARG A 584 25.47 17.71 24.63
N VAL A 585 24.41 17.77 23.83
CA VAL A 585 24.32 17.17 22.49
C VAL A 585 25.36 17.77 21.56
N VAL A 586 25.53 19.09 21.54
CA VAL A 586 26.52 19.77 20.70
C VAL A 586 27.97 19.40 21.06
N LEU A 587 28.24 19.09 22.34
CA LEU A 587 29.53 18.58 22.80
C LEU A 587 29.75 17.09 22.50
N GLU A 588 28.69 16.28 22.52
CA GLU A 588 28.74 14.84 22.21
C GLU A 588 28.84 14.58 20.70
N TYR A 589 28.27 15.44 19.86
CA TYR A 589 28.20 15.29 18.41
C TYR A 589 29.54 14.98 17.71
N PRO A 590 30.67 15.69 17.99
CA PRO A 590 31.96 15.36 17.36
C PRO A 590 32.50 13.98 17.75
N PHE A 591 32.17 13.47 18.95
CA PHE A 591 32.58 12.13 19.40
C PHE A 591 31.84 11.03 18.64
N GLN A 592 30.61 11.27 18.20
CA GLN A 592 29.83 10.30 17.43
C GLN A 592 30.34 10.17 15.98
N GLN A 593 30.82 11.27 15.37
CA GLN A 593 31.30 11.25 13.98
C GLN A 593 32.64 10.55 13.77
N GLN A 594 33.55 10.54 14.76
CA GLN A 594 34.88 9.92 14.64
C GLN A 594 35.18 8.83 15.68
N GLY A 595 34.20 8.50 16.52
CA GLY A 595 34.33 7.49 17.57
C GLY A 595 35.24 7.92 18.73
N SER A 596 35.58 6.97 19.60
CA SER A 596 36.22 7.26 20.89
C SER A 596 37.67 7.78 20.80
N LEU A 597 38.34 7.73 19.65
CA LEU A 597 39.80 7.94 19.51
C LEU A 597 40.21 9.33 18.94
N ILE A 598 39.54 10.41 19.37
CA ILE A 598 39.77 11.77 18.84
C ILE A 598 40.88 12.49 19.61
N THR A 599 41.82 13.12 18.89
CA THR A 599 42.79 14.06 19.49
C THR A 599 42.13 15.43 19.68
N ALA A 600 42.38 16.12 20.80
CA ALA A 600 41.75 17.42 21.09
C ALA A 600 41.85 18.48 19.99
N SER A 601 42.93 18.53 19.22
CA SER A 601 43.05 19.42 18.06
C SER A 601 42.06 19.11 16.93
N GLN A 602 41.72 17.83 16.74
CA GLN A 602 40.68 17.38 15.82
C GLN A 602 39.29 17.67 16.37
N TYR A 603 39.07 17.47 17.68
CA TYR A 603 37.80 17.82 18.33
C TYR A 603 37.47 19.31 18.20
N VAL A 604 38.44 20.21 18.47
CA VAL A 604 38.26 21.67 18.24
C VAL A 604 37.94 21.97 16.77
N ALA A 605 38.66 21.32 15.83
CA ALA A 605 38.47 21.56 14.41
C ALA A 605 37.07 21.14 13.89
N LEU A 606 36.41 20.17 14.54
CA LEU A 606 35.03 19.77 14.25
C LEU A 606 34.00 20.63 14.99
N LEU A 607 34.26 20.98 16.25
CA LEU A 607 33.30 21.72 17.08
C LEU A 607 33.15 23.19 16.66
N VAL A 608 34.23 23.86 16.22
CA VAL A 608 34.20 25.28 15.83
C VAL A 608 33.26 25.55 14.62
N PRO A 609 33.28 24.76 13.53
CA PRO A 609 32.26 24.86 12.48
C PRO A 609 30.83 24.64 12.96
N LEU A 610 30.59 23.64 13.82
CA LEU A 610 29.26 23.32 14.35
C LEU A 610 28.71 24.47 15.22
N LEU A 611 29.53 25.04 16.10
CA LEU A 611 29.16 26.21 16.89
C LEU A 611 28.85 27.44 16.03
N LYS A 612 29.50 27.60 14.87
CA LYS A 612 29.19 28.67 13.91
C LYS A 612 27.86 28.46 13.20
N ILE A 613 27.55 27.23 12.80
CA ILE A 613 26.27 26.87 12.16
C ILE A 613 25.11 26.99 13.16
N TRP A 614 25.30 26.55 14.41
CA TRP A 614 24.26 26.53 15.43
C TRP A 614 24.22 27.78 16.34
N SER A 615 25.10 28.76 16.13
CA SER A 615 25.11 30.03 16.89
C SER A 615 23.73 30.73 16.93
N PRO A 616 22.94 30.82 15.84
CA PRO A 616 21.60 31.42 15.89
C PRO A 616 20.62 30.65 16.78
N VAL A 617 20.74 29.32 16.84
CA VAL A 617 19.93 28.45 17.72
C VAL A 617 20.28 28.77 19.18
N PHE A 618 21.56 28.80 19.52
CA PHE A 618 22.01 29.18 20.88
C PHE A 618 21.55 30.59 21.26
N LYS A 619 21.71 31.61 20.40
CA LYS A 619 21.23 32.98 20.66
C LYS A 619 19.72 33.08 20.86
N ASN A 620 18.94 32.11 20.35
CA ASN A 620 17.50 32.10 20.59
C ASN A 620 17.11 31.58 21.98
N TYR A 621 17.87 30.64 22.54
CA TYR A 621 17.62 30.06 23.87
C TYR A 621 18.37 30.79 24.99
N VAL A 622 19.64 31.15 24.77
CA VAL A 622 20.51 31.85 25.71
C VAL A 622 20.27 33.37 25.61
N LYS A 623 19.32 33.90 26.39
CA LYS A 623 18.95 35.34 26.31
C LYS A 623 19.07 36.12 27.61
N ARG A 624 18.98 35.48 28.77
CA ARG A 624 19.11 36.14 30.07
C ARG A 624 20.45 35.78 30.71
N ALA A 625 20.95 36.67 31.56
CA ALA A 625 22.12 36.41 32.42
C ALA A 625 22.04 35.07 33.17
N GLN A 626 20.85 34.69 33.66
CA GLN A 626 20.66 33.39 34.32
C GLN A 626 20.77 32.20 33.36
N ASP A 627 20.29 32.36 32.12
CA ASP A 627 20.35 31.33 31.09
C ASP A 627 21.81 31.10 30.65
N GLN A 628 22.62 32.18 30.56
CA GLN A 628 24.06 32.11 30.30
C GLN A 628 24.81 31.38 31.44
N LEU A 629 24.50 31.67 32.71
CA LEU A 629 25.09 30.97 33.87
C LEU A 629 24.69 29.49 33.97
N ASP A 630 23.46 29.16 33.60
CA ASP A 630 22.98 27.78 33.55
C ASP A 630 23.64 27.00 32.41
N CYS A 631 23.86 27.63 31.25
CA CYS A 631 24.63 27.07 30.14
C CYS A 631 26.09 26.79 30.55
N LEU A 632 26.77 27.76 31.19
CA LEU A 632 28.12 27.58 31.73
C LEU A 632 28.21 26.45 32.77
N SER A 633 27.17 26.28 33.58
CA SER A 633 27.06 25.17 34.54
C SER A 633 26.90 23.82 33.84
N ALA A 634 26.14 23.76 32.74
CA ALA A 634 25.98 22.56 31.91
C ALA A 634 27.30 22.14 31.24
N PHE A 635 28.08 23.12 30.74
CA PHE A 635 29.44 22.87 30.25
C PHE A 635 30.32 22.27 31.36
N GLU A 636 30.34 22.87 32.55
CA GLU A 636 31.14 22.36 33.68
C GLU A 636 30.77 20.93 34.06
N GLU A 637 29.48 20.60 34.10
CA GLU A 637 28.97 19.25 34.36
C GLU A 637 29.38 18.25 33.28
N HIS A 638 29.20 18.58 31.99
CA HIS A 638 29.62 17.71 30.89
C HIS A 638 31.14 17.46 30.88
N PHE A 639 31.94 18.50 31.10
CA PHE A 639 33.39 18.35 31.20
C PHE A 639 33.80 17.48 32.41
N LEU A 640 33.08 17.53 33.53
CA LEU A 640 33.29 16.65 34.68
C LEU A 640 32.89 15.19 34.41
N GLU A 641 31.78 14.94 33.71
CA GLU A 641 31.38 13.57 33.34
C GLU A 641 32.40 12.90 32.40
N GLN A 642 32.91 13.66 31.43
CA GLN A 642 33.92 13.19 30.48
C GLN A 642 35.31 12.95 31.12
N GLU A 643 35.52 13.30 32.40
CA GLU A 643 36.75 13.00 33.14
C GLU A 643 37.06 11.49 33.17
N ASN A 644 36.02 10.64 33.11
CA ASN A 644 36.16 9.19 33.10
C ASN A 644 36.50 8.62 31.71
N HIS A 645 35.96 9.19 30.61
CA HIS A 645 36.24 8.71 29.26
C HIS A 645 37.67 9.04 28.83
N TRP A 646 38.19 10.24 29.15
CA TRP A 646 39.57 10.56 28.82
C TRP A 646 40.59 9.77 29.64
N ALA A 647 40.21 9.29 30.84
CA ALA A 647 41.11 8.56 31.74
C ALA A 647 41.56 7.20 31.18
N ALA A 648 40.79 6.62 30.26
CA ALA A 648 41.08 5.32 29.65
C ALA A 648 42.25 5.36 28.64
N MET A 649 42.59 6.51 28.05
CA MET A 649 43.44 6.55 26.85
C MET A 649 44.89 7.04 27.03
N VAL A 650 45.25 7.86 28.04
CA VAL A 650 46.63 8.41 28.15
C VAL A 650 47.12 8.45 29.60
N LYS A 651 48.42 8.22 29.82
CA LYS A 651 49.05 8.31 31.14
C LYS A 651 49.19 9.76 31.66
N VAL A 652 48.14 10.24 32.35
CA VAL A 652 48.15 11.05 33.60
C VAL A 652 48.93 12.40 33.65
N LYS A 653 49.60 12.89 32.60
CA LYS A 653 50.21 14.25 32.61
C LYS A 653 50.02 15.14 31.37
N ALA A 654 49.94 14.58 30.16
CA ALA A 654 49.58 15.37 28.98
C ALA A 654 48.08 15.72 28.93
N LEU A 655 47.29 14.88 29.59
CA LEU A 655 45.83 14.77 29.52
C LEU A 655 45.10 15.99 30.09
N THR A 656 45.54 16.47 31.25
CA THR A 656 45.01 17.69 31.88
C THR A 656 45.28 18.94 31.06
N MET A 657 46.52 19.14 30.55
CA MET A 657 46.82 20.33 29.72
C MET A 657 45.96 20.38 28.45
N VAL A 658 45.73 19.23 27.82
CA VAL A 658 44.93 19.10 26.60
C VAL A 658 43.45 19.40 26.87
N PHE A 659 42.90 18.84 27.95
CA PHE A 659 41.51 19.09 28.39
C PHE A 659 41.27 20.56 28.82
N PHE A 660 42.25 21.22 29.46
CA PHE A 660 42.12 22.64 29.81
C PHE A 660 42.31 23.59 28.61
N PHE A 661 43.07 23.18 27.60
CA PHE A 661 43.18 23.93 26.33
C PHE A 661 41.87 23.88 25.53
N LEU A 662 41.17 22.74 25.54
CA LEU A 662 39.82 22.58 24.98
C LEU A 662 38.82 23.55 25.62
N LEU A 663 38.70 23.53 26.95
CA LEU A 663 37.78 24.41 27.68
C LEU A 663 38.07 25.90 27.42
N HIS A 664 39.35 26.29 27.40
CA HIS A 664 39.77 27.65 27.03
C HIS A 664 39.30 28.03 25.61
N GLN A 665 39.51 27.16 24.61
CA GLN A 665 39.16 27.47 23.23
C GLN A 665 37.65 27.53 23.00
N VAL A 666 36.87 26.66 23.67
CA VAL A 666 35.40 26.68 23.58
C VAL A 666 34.83 27.95 24.21
N LEU A 667 35.27 28.31 25.42
CA LEU A 667 34.83 29.56 26.07
C LEU A 667 35.15 30.79 25.24
N LYS A 668 36.34 30.83 24.62
CA LYS A 668 36.71 31.92 23.71
C LYS A 668 35.81 31.96 22.47
N GLU A 669 35.60 30.83 21.79
CA GLU A 669 34.78 30.83 20.56
C GLU A 669 33.31 31.19 20.87
N MET A 670 32.77 30.87 22.05
CA MET A 670 31.42 31.28 22.44
C MET A 670 31.30 32.77 22.79
N TYR A 671 32.38 33.39 23.28
CA TYR A 671 32.49 34.84 23.41
C TYR A 671 32.61 35.51 22.04
N ASP A 672 33.51 35.02 21.17
CA ASP A 672 33.69 35.50 19.80
C ASP A 672 32.40 35.36 18.94
N LEU A 673 31.47 34.47 19.34
CA LEU A 673 30.15 34.27 18.72
C LEU A 673 29.00 35.05 19.41
N GLU A 674 29.28 35.86 20.43
CA GLU A 674 28.32 36.64 21.24
C GLU A 674 27.21 35.76 21.88
N ILE A 675 27.55 34.54 22.34
CA ILE A 675 26.59 33.65 23.03
C ILE A 675 26.67 33.83 24.56
N LEU A 676 27.82 34.27 25.07
CA LEU A 676 28.09 34.50 26.49
C LEU A 676 28.69 35.90 26.68
N GLU A 677 28.17 36.66 27.65
CA GLU A 677 28.72 37.96 28.04
C GLU A 677 29.91 37.81 28.99
N GLU A 678 30.86 38.75 28.90
CA GLU A 678 32.07 38.80 29.71
C GLU A 678 31.78 38.80 31.21
N GLU A 679 30.87 39.69 31.63
CA GLU A 679 30.35 39.77 33.00
C GLU A 679 29.87 38.41 33.52
N MET A 680 29.26 37.58 32.69
CA MET A 680 28.68 36.30 33.13
C MET A 680 29.75 35.20 33.24
N ILE A 681 30.81 35.26 32.42
CA ILE A 681 31.98 34.39 32.57
C ILE A 681 32.73 34.73 33.86
N LEU A 682 32.94 36.02 34.15
CA LEU A 682 33.55 36.51 35.39
C LEU A 682 32.69 36.16 36.63
N ARG A 683 31.37 36.37 36.56
CA ARG A 683 30.42 35.98 37.63
C ARG A 683 30.43 34.46 37.85
N TRP A 684 30.40 33.65 36.80
CA TRP A 684 30.51 32.18 36.91
C TRP A 684 31.80 31.77 37.60
N PHE A 685 32.93 32.41 37.27
CA PHE A 685 34.21 32.16 37.92
C PHE A 685 34.21 32.55 39.41
N SER A 686 33.60 33.68 39.75
CA SER A 686 33.55 34.20 41.13
C SER A 686 32.65 33.41 42.09
N LEU A 687 31.65 32.69 41.56
CA LEU A 687 30.75 31.83 42.33
C LEU A 687 31.53 30.70 43.03
N GLU A 688 31.17 30.40 44.29
CA GLU A 688 31.80 29.28 45.00
C GLU A 688 31.44 27.94 44.34
N PRO A 689 32.43 27.10 43.95
CA PRO A 689 32.17 25.83 43.29
C PRO A 689 31.52 24.81 44.24
N SER A 690 30.42 24.21 43.80
CA SER A 690 29.66 23.18 44.52
C SER A 690 30.46 21.90 44.80
N THR A 691 31.42 21.57 43.93
CA THR A 691 32.15 20.28 43.97
C THR A 691 33.67 20.47 44.10
N ASN A 692 34.35 19.54 44.78
CA ASN A 692 35.81 19.61 44.94
C ASN A 692 36.59 19.41 43.62
N GLN A 693 35.99 18.83 42.58
CA GLN A 693 36.55 18.75 41.23
C GLN A 693 36.38 20.08 40.46
N SER A 694 35.19 20.70 40.49
CA SER A 694 34.96 22.09 40.03
C SER A 694 36.00 23.08 40.57
N ARG A 695 36.31 22.99 41.87
CA ARG A 695 37.34 23.83 42.51
C ARG A 695 38.77 23.57 42.00
N LYS A 696 39.05 22.42 41.39
CA LYS A 696 40.31 22.15 40.67
C LYS A 696 40.24 22.65 39.23
N LEU A 697 39.13 22.46 38.52
CA LEU A 697 38.91 22.97 37.16
C LEU A 697 39.13 24.49 37.07
N ARG A 698 38.52 25.24 37.99
CA ARG A 698 38.61 26.71 38.06
C ARG A 698 39.99 27.23 38.53
N LYS A 699 40.88 26.38 39.08
CA LYS A 699 42.22 26.81 39.58
C LYS A 699 43.37 26.57 38.59
N ASN A 700 43.07 26.38 37.31
CA ASN A 700 44.06 26.04 36.29
C ASN A 700 44.66 27.27 35.60
N GLN A 701 45.97 27.20 35.32
CA GLN A 701 46.74 28.28 34.67
C GLN A 701 46.24 28.68 33.27
N GLY A 702 45.56 27.78 32.55
CA GLY A 702 44.97 28.09 31.23
C GLY A 702 43.74 28.98 31.35
N LEU A 703 42.82 28.63 32.26
CA LEU A 703 41.62 29.40 32.53
C LEU A 703 41.95 30.75 33.19
N GLN A 704 42.91 30.74 34.13
CA GLN A 704 43.39 31.96 34.79
C GLN A 704 43.99 32.97 33.80
N LYS A 705 44.69 32.53 32.74
CA LYS A 705 45.19 33.43 31.70
C LYS A 705 44.09 34.02 30.82
N LEU A 706 43.00 33.28 30.58
CA LEU A 706 41.85 33.78 29.85
C LEU A 706 41.09 34.81 30.69
N ILE A 707 40.93 34.56 31.99
CA ILE A 707 40.28 35.48 32.93
C ILE A 707 41.14 36.74 33.15
N GLN A 708 42.47 36.60 33.28
CA GLN A 708 43.37 37.76 33.28
C GLN A 708 43.28 38.55 31.98
N TRP A 709 43.07 37.90 30.83
CA TRP A 709 42.88 38.60 29.56
C TRP A 709 41.53 39.35 29.48
N PHE A 710 40.46 38.79 30.05
CA PHE A 710 39.18 39.51 30.21
C PHE A 710 39.31 40.68 31.22
N GLU A 711 39.89 40.45 32.41
CA GLU A 711 40.16 41.50 33.40
C GLU A 711 41.04 42.65 32.82
N GLU A 712 42.08 42.32 32.04
CA GLU A 712 42.93 43.30 31.32
C GLU A 712 42.19 43.99 30.14
N ALA A 713 41.19 43.35 29.54
CA ALA A 713 40.39 43.93 28.46
C ALA A 713 39.31 44.88 29.01
N GLU A 714 38.63 44.50 30.10
CA GLU A 714 37.65 45.31 30.83
C GLU A 714 38.29 46.62 31.31
N GLU A 715 39.45 46.55 32.02
CA GLU A 715 40.23 47.73 32.42
C GLU A 715 40.61 48.65 31.23
N SER A 716 40.93 48.07 30.07
CA SER A 716 41.27 48.86 28.87
C SER A 716 40.06 49.53 28.19
N SER A 717 38.85 49.02 28.42
CA SER A 717 37.61 49.58 27.88
C SER A 717 37.04 50.71 28.74
N GLU A 718 37.22 50.64 30.07
CA GLU A 718 36.87 51.73 30.98
C GLU A 718 37.78 52.96 30.80
N GLU A 719 39.06 52.79 30.41
CA GLU A 719 39.96 53.92 30.11
C GLU A 719 39.63 54.68 28.80
N ASP A 720 38.86 54.09 27.88
CA ASP A 720 38.47 54.71 26.59
C ASP A 720 37.08 55.42 26.63
N GLU A 721 36.31 55.31 27.73
CA GLU A 721 35.00 55.99 27.93
C GLU A 721 35.01 57.21 28.89
N GLU A 722 36.16 57.62 29.47
CA GLU A 722 36.31 58.85 30.32
C GLU A 722 36.64 60.16 29.56
#